data_AF-A0A5C5VPM5-F1
#
_entry.id   AF-A0A5C5VPM5-F1
#
_cell.length_a   1.000
_cell.length_b   1.000
_cell.length_c   1.000
_cell.angle_alpha   90.00
_cell.angle_beta   90.00
_cell.angle_gamma   90.00
#
_symmetry.space_group_name_H-M   'P 1'
#
loop_
_entity.id
_entity.type
_entity.pdbx_description
1 polymer ?
#
loop_
_entity_poly.entity_id
_entity_poly.type
_entity_poly.pdbx_seq_one_letter_code
_entity_poly.pdbx_strand_id
1 'polypeptide(L)'
;MMKLFVTFLAAVLLAASLLGPPANSKETQKRETASNPKSDAAPDRLRESGHSSFVSPHTSPIAVRNGLVYVVNTPSDTVDVIDSQSKSIVRRIPVGIDPVSIGVRPDGKEVWIANHVSDSVSVIDSDHDSPTFLHVIATIQQFDPKTRATTFDEPMGIAFATNEKAYVALSSENQIAVVDVKQRRITKRLAIAAQDPRAISVRNGRLYVIPFESNNKTQLSGGSKENIDGDLVTFDAWEHSILHNNVLSLGHVVDIVKHPDVPDRDLFVFDTKTDELIDSVDTLGTLLYGLTVDSSGRVFIAQTDARNHINGRAGTKKHSLKELDNRAFLNQITQVQFTDKGASRKEIIDLEPLPPEHPSPGEALATPYAIEISGDDSTLVVTAAASDKVVTIDAKSGKVMGRVAVDAVPRGIALDATADGSLSQAWVLNAVANTVSLIDLNNPTTPTVVQTIELADPTPPAVRRGRIAFETASASMTETYSCASCHPDGHTDQLLWVLKTPIVTGGDQIMPRSTMPIRGLRDTEPFHWDGIPGDPYGGNNSANIHGSDEPTSIHGDVISAARHLIDGALAGTMAVVGDETINNEGKAGLLSAAQRDEMSEFLLSVPYPPSQKRPYDNVVTDRAKRGFQLFHIDGDLDPTKPQANVCGNCHRMPFLVSTNTPGTGMDAPTWRGAYDRFLILPQGRLNILEFDFYERIAQQGIPEKEMWRFSWGGRERFNPVWDMVLEGSTGYSGAFARQLTLNERSAQDEQMHDLLIALESSAAEEAIILEGHGLLLTDRGSEELSLRYQSAANGKHYVPVHLDGKAFSREELIEMADSGELIVTLTGYHGERSDSAHPQPAIWTLGPIEKQRGPQKFPKLYPGKTEMIVSGRHLDQDAHVFLNGRRVRGDVELLKDERVRIALESLPDPGMQLMQLQNPDGKLSNDFIVQVSVEEPKSVNPDSKVLSDILNRNGWDRLLGVWGDPDTGGEKLKMIYSWKIEGRVIETRSFEPKKQSVGLMAVNGQSGDVFDVSADATGSSTLGTWKFESDGNAVLQVVYATGEGQQGTLNIHYQLVDDDTLHLTFEFPEPFHIKLIRMKPTKSHKKELRK
;
A
#
# COMPACT_ATOMS: atom_id res chain seq x y z
N MET A 1 80.31 35.97 2.76
CA MET A 1 80.17 36.78 3.99
C MET A 1 78.68 36.78 4.35
N MET A 2 78.12 35.74 4.97
CA MET A 2 78.61 34.87 6.04
C MET A 2 78.34 35.48 7.41
N LYS A 3 77.82 34.61 8.28
CA LYS A 3 78.06 34.48 9.73
C LYS A 3 76.80 34.73 10.58
N LEU A 4 76.31 33.79 11.38
CA LEU A 4 76.72 32.41 11.70
C LEU A 4 75.66 31.83 12.67
N PHE A 5 75.41 30.51 12.62
CA PHE A 5 74.63 29.65 13.56
C PHE A 5 73.11 29.89 13.65
N VAL A 6 72.21 29.10 13.02
CA VAL A 6 71.97 27.63 13.10
C VAL A 6 71.73 27.16 14.54
N THR A 7 70.47 27.24 14.97
CA THR A 7 69.84 26.62 16.16
C THR A 7 68.34 26.95 16.03
N PHE A 8 67.34 26.07 16.09
CA PHE A 8 67.23 24.63 16.23
C PHE A 8 65.79 24.26 15.74
N LEU A 9 65.63 23.13 15.06
CA LEU A 9 64.49 22.75 14.20
C LEU A 9 63.31 22.08 14.96
N ALA A 10 62.11 22.14 14.36
CA ALA A 10 60.94 21.24 14.49
C ALA A 10 60.07 21.37 15.76
N ALA A 11 58.77 21.71 15.69
CA ALA A 11 57.65 20.99 15.07
C ALA A 11 57.25 19.71 15.85
N VAL A 12 56.13 19.85 16.59
CA VAL A 12 55.10 18.84 16.90
C VAL A 12 55.46 17.71 17.89
N LEU A 13 54.56 17.54 18.87
CA LEU A 13 54.41 16.44 19.85
C LEU A 13 55.34 16.42 21.06
N LEU A 14 54.76 16.73 22.22
CA LEU A 14 55.10 16.09 23.49
C LEU A 14 53.96 15.12 23.84
N ALA A 15 54.18 13.84 23.55
CA ALA A 15 53.50 12.72 24.19
C ALA A 15 54.57 11.67 24.51
N ALA A 16 54.46 11.09 25.71
CA ALA A 16 54.87 9.75 26.14
C ALA A 16 55.76 9.72 27.40
N SER A 17 55.22 9.10 28.45
CA SER A 17 55.84 7.89 29.01
C SER A 17 54.79 6.77 28.87
N LEU A 18 54.93 5.81 27.95
CA LEU A 18 55.87 4.66 27.84
C LEU A 18 55.20 3.40 28.43
N LEU A 19 55.06 2.23 27.77
CA LEU A 19 55.72 1.61 26.60
C LEU A 19 54.70 0.72 25.86
N GLY A 20 54.72 0.63 24.53
CA GLY A 20 55.62 -0.26 23.79
C GLY A 20 55.21 -0.39 22.31
N PRO A 21 56.06 -0.97 21.45
CA PRO A 21 56.39 -0.48 20.10
C PRO A 21 55.44 -0.93 18.97
N PRO A 22 55.58 -0.35 17.75
CA PRO A 22 54.57 -0.45 16.69
C PRO A 22 54.97 -1.30 15.47
N ALA A 23 53.89 -1.68 14.75
CA ALA A 23 53.68 -1.74 13.30
C ALA A 23 54.28 -2.86 12.41
N ASN A 24 53.32 -3.48 11.71
CA ASN A 24 53.27 -3.97 10.33
C ASN A 24 53.96 -5.28 9.94
N SER A 25 53.12 -6.28 9.66
CA SER A 25 53.13 -6.97 8.37
C SER A 25 51.74 -7.48 8.00
N LYS A 26 51.42 -7.35 6.71
CA LYS A 26 50.32 -7.99 6.00
C LYS A 26 50.10 -9.43 6.47
N GLU A 27 48.87 -9.80 6.82
CA GLU A 27 48.43 -11.19 6.68
C GLU A 27 46.90 -11.27 6.57
N THR A 28 46.48 -11.73 5.41
CA THR A 28 45.24 -12.47 5.15
C THR A 28 44.78 -13.29 6.35
N GLN A 29 43.68 -12.92 7.00
CA GLN A 29 42.98 -13.83 7.88
C GLN A 29 42.01 -14.70 7.07
N LYS A 30 42.49 -15.93 6.87
CA LYS A 30 41.72 -17.10 6.50
C LYS A 30 40.49 -17.22 7.39
N ARG A 31 39.37 -17.57 6.74
CA ARG A 31 38.30 -18.38 7.33
C ARG A 31 38.92 -19.55 8.11
N GLU A 32 38.82 -19.52 9.43
CA GLU A 32 38.88 -20.74 10.22
C GLU A 32 37.48 -21.33 10.26
N THR A 33 37.38 -22.50 9.64
CA THR A 33 36.27 -23.43 9.72
C THR A 33 36.12 -23.88 11.17
N ALA A 34 35.19 -23.29 11.90
CA ALA A 34 34.67 -23.87 13.13
C ALA A 34 33.70 -24.99 12.75
N SER A 35 34.14 -26.22 13.01
CA SER A 35 33.36 -27.43 12.94
C SER A 35 32.09 -27.34 13.78
N ASN A 36 31.01 -27.83 13.20
CA ASN A 36 29.74 -28.20 13.83
C ASN A 36 29.90 -28.69 15.29
N PRO A 37 29.02 -28.23 16.19
CA PRO A 37 28.23 -29.19 16.94
C PRO A 37 26.74 -28.85 16.89
N LYS A 38 25.99 -29.88 16.47
CA LYS A 38 24.57 -30.06 16.80
C LYS A 38 24.37 -29.97 18.32
N SER A 39 23.20 -29.44 18.68
CA SER A 39 22.52 -29.47 19.99
C SER A 39 23.31 -28.91 21.18
N ASP A 40 22.96 -27.70 21.58
CA ASP A 40 22.55 -27.41 22.96
C ASP A 40 21.83 -26.05 22.95
N ALA A 41 20.52 -26.08 23.20
CA ALA A 41 19.71 -24.87 23.33
C ALA A 41 20.19 -24.08 24.56
N ALA A 42 20.67 -22.86 24.33
CA ALA A 42 20.71 -21.85 25.38
C ALA A 42 19.27 -21.66 25.92
N PRO A 43 19.06 -21.35 27.21
CA PRO A 43 17.73 -21.10 27.73
C PRO A 43 17.09 -19.99 26.91
N ASP A 44 16.01 -20.34 26.21
CA ASP A 44 15.31 -19.50 25.25
C ASP A 44 14.84 -18.25 25.98
N ARG A 45 15.52 -17.11 25.73
CA ARG A 45 15.03 -15.83 26.22
C ARG A 45 13.68 -15.62 25.54
N LEU A 46 12.62 -15.43 26.32
CA LEU A 46 11.27 -15.18 25.84
C LEU A 46 11.32 -14.13 24.70
N ARG A 47 10.98 -14.52 23.47
CA ARG A 47 10.91 -13.63 22.29
C ARG A 47 10.01 -12.44 22.63
N GLU A 48 10.48 -11.22 22.37
CA GLU A 48 9.76 -9.98 22.68
C GLU A 48 8.80 -9.64 21.52
N SER A 49 7.60 -9.18 21.84
CA SER A 49 6.57 -8.79 20.87
C SER A 49 6.80 -7.37 20.39
N GLY A 50 6.56 -7.12 19.11
CA GLY A 50 6.56 -5.79 18.53
C GLY A 50 5.86 -5.77 17.18
N HIS A 51 5.64 -4.57 16.66
CA HIS A 51 5.23 -4.36 15.27
C HIS A 51 5.70 -2.96 14.83
N SER A 52 5.72 -2.71 13.51
CA SER A 52 5.95 -1.35 13.01
C SER A 52 4.75 -0.45 13.35
N SER A 53 4.96 0.87 13.41
CA SER A 53 3.86 1.82 13.52
C SER A 53 3.08 1.85 12.21
N PHE A 54 1.78 1.60 12.27
CA PHE A 54 0.86 1.98 11.19
C PHE A 54 0.42 3.44 11.42
N VAL A 55 -0.23 4.05 10.43
CA VAL A 55 -0.80 5.41 10.54
C VAL A 55 -2.33 5.36 10.54
N SER A 56 -2.90 4.46 11.34
CA SER A 56 -4.35 4.28 11.46
C SER A 56 -5.05 5.59 11.89
N PRO A 57 -6.22 5.92 11.32
CA PRO A 57 -6.95 7.16 11.60
C PRO A 57 -7.64 7.14 12.96
N HIS A 58 -7.98 8.31 13.53
CA HIS A 58 -8.75 8.44 14.78
C HIS A 58 -10.14 9.04 14.52
N THR A 59 -11.11 8.77 15.38
CA THR A 59 -12.42 9.48 15.37
C THR A 59 -12.83 9.99 16.73
N SER A 60 -13.12 9.06 17.65
CA SER A 60 -13.48 9.37 19.03
C SER A 60 -12.51 8.65 19.97
N PRO A 61 -11.21 9.02 19.96
CA PRO A 61 -10.16 8.24 20.60
C PRO A 61 -10.06 8.47 22.12
N ILE A 62 -10.88 9.36 22.67
CA ILE A 62 -10.91 9.71 24.09
C ILE A 62 -12.35 9.88 24.56
N ALA A 63 -12.65 9.38 25.75
CA ALA A 63 -13.97 9.50 26.35
C ALA A 63 -13.85 9.70 27.87
N VAL A 64 -14.76 10.48 28.45
CA VAL A 64 -14.86 10.66 29.90
C VAL A 64 -16.16 10.05 30.43
N ARG A 65 -16.05 9.24 31.48
CA ARG A 65 -17.21 8.66 32.16
C ARG A 65 -16.89 8.38 33.63
N ASN A 66 -17.80 8.74 34.53
CA ASN A 66 -17.72 8.43 35.96
C ASN A 66 -16.41 8.85 36.64
N GLY A 67 -15.80 9.97 36.22
CA GLY A 67 -14.53 10.45 36.77
C GLY A 67 -13.29 9.75 36.21
N LEU A 68 -13.46 8.88 35.21
CA LEU A 68 -12.38 8.25 34.47
C LEU A 68 -12.35 8.75 33.03
N VAL A 69 -11.15 9.00 32.53
CA VAL A 69 -10.88 9.36 31.14
C VAL A 69 -10.18 8.18 30.48
N TYR A 70 -10.86 7.58 29.50
CA TYR A 70 -10.34 6.48 28.70
C TYR A 70 -9.72 7.06 27.45
N VAL A 71 -8.49 6.66 27.15
CA VAL A 71 -7.71 7.20 26.04
C VAL A 71 -7.11 6.03 25.27
N VAL A 72 -7.40 5.91 23.97
CA VAL A 72 -6.67 4.94 23.15
C VAL A 72 -5.22 5.40 23.03
N ASN A 73 -4.31 4.48 23.28
CA ASN A 73 -2.88 4.67 23.09
C ASN A 73 -2.45 3.76 21.95
N THR A 74 -2.67 4.26 20.72
CA THR A 74 -2.46 3.51 19.47
C THR A 74 -1.05 2.91 19.37
N PRO A 75 0.04 3.66 19.63
CA PRO A 75 1.39 3.10 19.53
C PRO A 75 1.70 1.98 20.51
N SER A 76 0.93 1.84 21.60
CA SER A 76 1.17 0.88 22.67
C SER A 76 0.08 -0.20 22.77
N ASP A 77 -0.84 -0.29 21.81
CA ASP A 77 -1.95 -1.27 21.77
C ASP A 77 -2.78 -1.33 23.07
N THR A 78 -2.98 -0.18 23.71
CA THR A 78 -3.61 -0.10 25.02
C THR A 78 -4.67 0.98 25.11
N VAL A 79 -5.50 0.89 26.13
CA VAL A 79 -6.29 2.01 26.65
C VAL A 79 -5.68 2.48 27.95
N ASP A 80 -5.22 3.72 27.99
CA ASP A 80 -4.76 4.39 29.20
C ASP A 80 -5.96 5.04 29.89
N VAL A 81 -6.17 4.70 31.16
CA VAL A 81 -7.26 5.20 31.99
C VAL A 81 -6.68 6.19 32.98
N ILE A 82 -7.16 7.43 32.92
CA ILE A 82 -6.73 8.54 33.78
C ILE A 82 -7.86 8.83 34.77
N ASP A 83 -7.52 8.94 36.06
CA ASP A 83 -8.46 9.48 37.05
C ASP A 83 -8.54 10.99 36.91
N SER A 84 -9.74 11.54 36.75
CA SER A 84 -9.94 12.96 36.46
C SER A 84 -9.62 13.87 37.66
N GLN A 85 -9.64 13.34 38.88
CA GLN A 85 -9.34 14.11 40.09
C GLN A 85 -7.84 14.18 40.36
N SER A 86 -7.15 13.03 40.35
CA SER A 86 -5.71 12.95 40.57
C SER A 86 -4.90 13.31 39.32
N LYS A 87 -5.54 13.28 38.14
CA LYS A 87 -4.94 13.59 36.83
C LYS A 87 -3.74 12.70 36.53
N SER A 88 -3.85 11.43 36.90
CA SER A 88 -2.81 10.42 36.73
C SER A 88 -3.38 9.16 36.10
N ILE A 89 -2.58 8.49 35.29
CA ILE A 89 -2.92 7.17 34.74
C ILE A 89 -3.05 6.18 35.91
N VAL A 90 -4.24 5.60 36.06
CA VAL A 90 -4.54 4.57 37.08
C VAL A 90 -4.50 3.16 36.51
N ARG A 91 -4.63 3.02 35.19
CA ARG A 91 -4.60 1.72 34.51
C ARG A 91 -4.11 1.88 33.07
N ARG A 92 -3.39 0.87 32.59
CA ARG A 92 -3.13 0.62 31.17
C ARG A 92 -3.71 -0.75 30.83
N ILE A 93 -4.67 -0.79 29.91
CA ILE A 93 -5.42 -2.01 29.57
C ILE A 93 -4.94 -2.48 28.19
N PRO A 94 -4.28 -3.65 28.07
CA PRO A 94 -3.98 -4.23 26.77
C PRO A 94 -5.27 -4.52 25.99
N VAL A 95 -5.31 -4.08 24.74
CA VAL A 95 -6.43 -4.31 23.82
C VAL A 95 -5.91 -4.94 22.52
N GLY A 96 -6.55 -4.70 21.38
CA GLY A 96 -6.04 -5.13 20.07
C GLY A 96 -5.01 -4.15 19.50
N ILE A 97 -4.47 -4.53 18.35
CA ILE A 97 -3.45 -3.75 17.65
C ILE A 97 -4.11 -2.51 17.03
N ASP A 98 -3.44 -1.37 17.20
CA ASP A 98 -3.86 -0.06 16.71
C ASP A 98 -5.30 0.32 17.16
N PRO A 99 -5.55 0.53 18.46
CA PRO A 99 -6.83 1.05 18.93
C PRO A 99 -7.04 2.51 18.50
N VAL A 100 -8.21 2.83 17.96
CA VAL A 100 -8.48 4.13 17.30
C VAL A 100 -9.73 4.88 17.77
N SER A 101 -10.69 4.19 18.39
CA SER A 101 -11.98 4.78 18.75
C SER A 101 -12.57 4.14 20.01
N ILE A 102 -13.33 4.93 20.76
CA ILE A 102 -14.00 4.55 22.01
C ILE A 102 -15.50 4.81 21.88
N GLY A 103 -16.31 3.78 22.19
CA GLY A 103 -17.73 3.91 22.42
C GLY A 103 -18.09 3.55 23.86
N VAL A 104 -18.80 4.43 24.57
CA VAL A 104 -19.27 4.16 25.94
C VAL A 104 -20.72 3.70 25.90
N ARG A 105 -21.02 2.55 26.50
CA ARG A 105 -22.40 2.06 26.62
C ARG A 105 -23.23 3.06 27.43
N PRO A 106 -24.52 3.32 27.11
CA PRO A 106 -25.29 4.41 27.75
C PRO A 106 -25.38 4.32 29.29
N ASP A 107 -25.44 3.11 29.85
CA ASP A 107 -25.41 2.89 31.29
C ASP A 107 -24.02 3.13 31.93
N GLY A 108 -22.95 3.23 31.14
CA GLY A 108 -21.57 3.45 31.57
C GLY A 108 -20.86 2.22 32.11
N LYS A 109 -21.43 1.02 31.94
CA LYS A 109 -20.84 -0.23 32.46
C LYS A 109 -19.87 -0.90 31.50
N GLU A 110 -19.86 -0.49 30.23
CA GLU A 110 -18.94 -1.02 29.23
C GLU A 110 -18.34 0.10 28.40
N VAL A 111 -17.06 -0.05 28.08
CA VAL A 111 -16.32 0.78 27.15
C VAL A 111 -15.84 -0.11 26.02
N TRP A 112 -16.27 0.18 24.80
CA TRP A 112 -15.91 -0.58 23.60
C TRP A 112 -14.81 0.15 22.83
N ILE A 113 -13.81 -0.59 22.38
CA ILE A 113 -12.62 -0.05 21.73
C ILE A 113 -12.51 -0.67 20.35
N ALA A 114 -12.49 0.15 19.30
CA ALA A 114 -12.23 -0.32 17.95
C ALA A 114 -10.72 -0.50 17.77
N ASN A 115 -10.30 -1.73 17.45
CA ASN A 115 -8.91 -2.09 17.16
C ASN A 115 -8.76 -2.22 15.65
N HIS A 116 -8.21 -1.19 15.01
CA HIS A 116 -8.26 -1.01 13.56
C HIS A 116 -7.57 -2.17 12.82
N VAL A 117 -6.35 -2.53 13.23
CA VAL A 117 -5.55 -3.57 12.56
C VAL A 117 -5.95 -4.99 12.99
N SER A 118 -6.49 -5.14 14.20
CA SER A 118 -6.97 -6.44 14.70
C SER A 118 -8.30 -6.89 14.09
N ASP A 119 -9.02 -5.99 13.40
CA ASP A 119 -10.38 -6.19 12.87
C ASP A 119 -11.35 -6.68 13.95
N SER A 120 -11.27 -6.04 15.11
CA SER A 120 -12.03 -6.42 16.30
C SER A 120 -12.44 -5.22 17.14
N VAL A 121 -13.41 -5.43 18.03
CA VAL A 121 -13.74 -4.50 19.11
C VAL A 121 -13.48 -5.18 20.46
N SER A 122 -12.64 -4.58 21.29
CA SER A 122 -12.44 -4.99 22.68
C SER A 122 -13.55 -4.41 23.56
N VAL A 123 -14.17 -5.22 24.41
CA VAL A 123 -15.17 -4.77 25.39
C VAL A 123 -14.51 -4.75 26.76
N ILE A 124 -14.34 -3.55 27.31
CA ILE A 124 -13.81 -3.30 28.65
C ILE A 124 -14.96 -3.15 29.64
N ASP A 125 -14.85 -3.83 30.78
CA ASP A 125 -15.75 -3.64 31.90
C ASP A 125 -15.43 -2.32 32.64
N SER A 126 -16.45 -1.50 32.82
CA SER A 126 -16.38 -0.20 33.48
C SER A 126 -17.31 -0.11 34.69
N ASP A 127 -17.85 -1.23 35.16
CA ASP A 127 -18.64 -1.29 36.38
C ASP A 127 -17.72 -1.40 37.62
N HIS A 128 -17.70 -0.37 38.47
CA HIS A 128 -16.82 -0.29 39.65
C HIS A 128 -17.06 -1.44 40.65
N ASP A 129 -18.27 -2.00 40.67
CA ASP A 129 -18.63 -3.09 41.59
C ASP A 129 -18.26 -4.48 41.02
N SER A 130 -17.75 -4.53 39.80
CA SER A 130 -17.42 -5.78 39.10
C SER A 130 -15.99 -6.26 39.42
N PRO A 131 -15.77 -7.58 39.60
CA PRO A 131 -14.43 -8.13 39.79
C PRO A 131 -13.52 -8.00 38.56
N THR A 132 -14.10 -7.68 37.39
CA THR A 132 -13.38 -7.49 36.12
C THR A 132 -13.20 -6.03 35.74
N PHE A 133 -13.50 -5.10 36.65
CA PHE A 133 -13.38 -3.66 36.43
C PHE A 133 -12.03 -3.30 35.79
N LEU A 134 -12.07 -2.52 34.70
CA LEU A 134 -10.93 -2.10 33.88
C LEU A 134 -10.13 -3.25 33.24
N HIS A 135 -10.84 -4.32 32.82
CA HIS A 135 -10.29 -5.41 32.02
C HIS A 135 -11.15 -5.70 30.80
N VAL A 136 -10.52 -6.25 29.75
CA VAL A 136 -11.24 -6.77 28.58
C VAL A 136 -12.00 -8.02 28.99
N ILE A 137 -13.31 -8.03 28.73
CA ILE A 137 -14.22 -9.13 29.05
C ILE A 137 -14.76 -9.85 27.82
N ALA A 138 -14.66 -9.25 26.63
CA ALA A 138 -15.05 -9.85 25.37
C ALA A 138 -14.36 -9.20 24.17
N THR A 139 -14.33 -9.93 23.05
CA THR A 139 -13.93 -9.43 21.73
C THR A 139 -15.11 -9.61 20.77
N ILE A 140 -15.46 -8.57 20.02
CA ILE A 140 -16.48 -8.61 18.96
C ILE A 140 -15.77 -8.58 17.61
N GLN A 141 -16.03 -9.56 16.77
CA GLN A 141 -15.44 -9.72 15.43
C GLN A 141 -16.27 -10.72 14.63
N GLN A 142 -15.99 -10.87 13.33
CA GLN A 142 -16.68 -11.85 12.49
C GLN A 142 -15.76 -12.38 11.38
N PHE A 143 -15.66 -13.71 11.28
CA PHE A 143 -14.94 -14.38 10.19
C PHE A 143 -15.89 -15.17 9.29
N ASP A 144 -15.53 -15.29 8.01
CA ASP A 144 -16.16 -16.25 7.11
C ASP A 144 -15.66 -17.66 7.48
N PRO A 145 -16.54 -18.62 7.78
CA PRO A 145 -16.15 -19.96 8.25
C PRO A 145 -15.48 -20.83 7.15
N LYS A 146 -15.62 -20.48 5.87
CA LYS A 146 -15.02 -21.23 4.76
C LYS A 146 -13.65 -20.68 4.40
N THR A 147 -13.53 -19.35 4.30
CA THR A 147 -12.26 -18.71 3.94
C THR A 147 -11.39 -18.43 5.15
N ARG A 148 -11.94 -18.46 6.37
CA ARG A 148 -11.25 -18.05 7.61
C ARG A 148 -10.73 -16.60 7.55
N ALA A 149 -11.28 -15.79 6.65
CA ALA A 149 -10.94 -14.38 6.52
C ALA A 149 -11.87 -13.51 7.38
N THR A 150 -11.38 -12.37 7.84
CA THR A 150 -12.23 -11.38 8.52
C THR A 150 -13.28 -10.81 7.56
N THR A 151 -14.46 -10.53 8.11
CA THR A 151 -15.52 -9.73 7.47
C THR A 151 -15.80 -8.46 8.26
N PHE A 152 -14.96 -8.18 9.26
CA PHE A 152 -15.09 -7.07 10.21
C PHE A 152 -13.87 -6.13 10.08
N ASP A 153 -13.40 -5.98 8.85
CA ASP A 153 -12.15 -5.30 8.49
C ASP A 153 -12.19 -3.82 8.89
N GLU A 154 -11.11 -3.34 9.51
CA GLU A 154 -10.86 -1.95 9.89
C GLU A 154 -12.04 -1.26 10.62
N PRO A 155 -12.41 -1.73 11.84
CA PRO A 155 -13.46 -1.10 12.61
C PRO A 155 -13.02 0.29 13.09
N MET A 156 -13.97 1.23 13.08
CA MET A 156 -13.72 2.63 13.35
C MET A 156 -14.69 3.23 14.39
N GLY A 157 -15.55 4.19 14.02
CA GLY A 157 -16.48 4.82 14.95
C GLY A 157 -17.45 3.81 15.58
N ILE A 158 -17.69 3.96 16.89
CA ILE A 158 -18.65 3.15 17.65
C ILE A 158 -19.73 4.07 18.21
N ALA A 159 -21.00 3.77 17.95
CA ALA A 159 -22.12 4.51 18.53
C ALA A 159 -23.21 3.58 19.06
N PHE A 160 -23.63 3.80 20.30
CA PHE A 160 -24.72 3.04 20.92
C PHE A 160 -26.07 3.68 20.61
N ALA A 161 -27.00 2.88 20.09
CA ALA A 161 -28.40 3.27 19.97
C ALA A 161 -29.12 3.17 21.32
N THR A 162 -28.83 2.09 22.04
CA THR A 162 -29.42 1.70 23.33
C THR A 162 -28.40 0.83 24.09
N ASN A 163 -28.74 0.33 25.27
CA ASN A 163 -27.90 -0.67 25.96
C ASN A 163 -27.92 -2.03 25.25
N GLU A 164 -28.83 -2.25 24.31
CA GLU A 164 -29.04 -3.50 23.61
C GLU A 164 -28.47 -3.51 22.18
N LYS A 165 -28.22 -2.32 21.61
CA LYS A 165 -27.86 -2.16 20.20
C LYS A 165 -26.78 -1.10 20.01
N ALA A 166 -25.74 -1.46 19.26
CA ALA A 166 -24.65 -0.58 18.86
C ALA A 166 -24.40 -0.65 17.34
N TYR A 167 -23.71 0.36 16.84
CA TYR A 167 -23.20 0.46 15.48
C TYR A 167 -21.68 0.56 15.51
N VAL A 168 -21.02 -0.08 14.56
CA VAL A 168 -19.58 0.00 14.34
C VAL A 168 -19.34 0.28 12.87
N ALA A 169 -18.63 1.36 12.56
CA ALA A 169 -18.22 1.64 11.18
C ALA A 169 -17.10 0.69 10.76
N LEU A 170 -17.15 0.20 9.52
CA LEU A 170 -16.14 -0.65 8.89
C LEU A 170 -15.66 0.10 7.63
N SER A 171 -14.51 0.77 7.73
CA SER A 171 -14.02 1.74 6.75
C SER A 171 -13.80 1.11 5.38
N SER A 172 -12.95 0.09 5.29
CA SER A 172 -12.57 -0.56 4.02
C SER A 172 -13.74 -1.28 3.31
N GLU A 173 -14.81 -1.58 4.05
CA GLU A 173 -15.97 -2.32 3.54
C GLU A 173 -17.13 -1.39 3.10
N ASN A 174 -17.01 -0.08 3.33
CA ASN A 174 -18.07 0.91 3.13
C ASN A 174 -19.39 0.52 3.81
N GLN A 175 -19.28 0.07 5.05
CA GLN A 175 -20.41 -0.50 5.79
C GLN A 175 -20.45 -0.05 7.25
N ILE A 176 -21.66 -0.09 7.82
CA ILE A 176 -21.88 -0.04 9.27
C ILE A 176 -22.38 -1.40 9.74
N ALA A 177 -21.66 -2.04 10.65
CA ALA A 177 -22.11 -3.23 11.36
C ALA A 177 -23.10 -2.85 12.47
N VAL A 178 -24.26 -3.51 12.49
CA VAL A 178 -25.24 -3.43 13.57
C VAL A 178 -24.97 -4.58 14.54
N VAL A 179 -24.71 -4.26 15.80
CA VAL A 179 -24.28 -5.22 16.81
C VAL A 179 -25.35 -5.35 17.90
N ASP A 180 -25.75 -6.60 18.18
CA ASP A 180 -26.48 -6.94 19.39
C ASP A 180 -25.49 -6.96 20.56
N VAL A 181 -25.64 -5.98 21.46
CA VAL A 181 -24.72 -5.75 22.59
C VAL A 181 -24.68 -6.95 23.52
N LYS A 182 -25.85 -7.55 23.80
CA LYS A 182 -25.93 -8.68 24.72
C LYS A 182 -25.32 -9.92 24.11
N GLN A 183 -25.52 -10.17 22.82
CA GLN A 183 -25.06 -11.37 22.12
C GLN A 183 -23.60 -11.26 21.67
N ARG A 184 -23.05 -10.05 21.54
CA ARG A 184 -21.70 -9.77 21.00
C ARG A 184 -21.57 -10.16 19.53
N ARG A 185 -22.64 -9.99 18.76
CA ARG A 185 -22.76 -10.50 17.39
C ARG A 185 -23.31 -9.44 16.45
N ILE A 186 -22.79 -9.46 15.22
CA ILE A 186 -23.29 -8.64 14.12
C ILE A 186 -24.63 -9.23 13.66
N THR A 187 -25.70 -8.44 13.65
CA THR A 187 -27.05 -8.86 13.22
C THR A 187 -27.43 -8.34 11.84
N LYS A 188 -26.85 -7.21 11.43
CA LYS A 188 -27.14 -6.54 10.15
C LYS A 188 -25.93 -5.72 9.70
N ARG A 189 -25.84 -5.41 8.40
CA ARG A 189 -24.89 -4.46 7.82
C ARG A 189 -25.65 -3.41 7.03
N LEU A 190 -25.27 -2.14 7.17
CA LEU A 190 -25.81 -1.01 6.41
C LEU A 190 -24.77 -0.62 5.37
N ALA A 191 -25.15 -0.55 4.10
CA ALA A 191 -24.25 -0.10 3.05
C ALA A 191 -24.16 1.43 3.04
N ILE A 192 -22.95 1.95 2.88
CA ILE A 192 -22.65 3.37 2.70
C ILE A 192 -22.19 3.58 1.27
N ALA A 193 -22.89 4.43 0.53
CA ALA A 193 -22.59 4.70 -0.88
C ALA A 193 -21.53 5.81 -1.03
N ALA A 194 -20.44 5.68 -0.27
CA ALA A 194 -19.25 6.52 -0.21
C ALA A 194 -18.10 5.73 0.46
N GLN A 195 -16.86 6.18 0.30
CA GLN A 195 -15.68 5.46 0.79
C GLN A 195 -15.36 5.79 2.25
N ASP A 196 -14.88 4.79 2.98
CA ASP A 196 -14.28 4.98 4.30
C ASP A 196 -15.24 5.65 5.32
N PRO A 197 -16.38 5.04 5.68
CA PRO A 197 -17.22 5.51 6.78
C PRO A 197 -16.43 5.52 8.09
N ARG A 198 -16.25 6.73 8.66
CA ARG A 198 -15.38 6.96 9.83
C ARG A 198 -16.17 7.35 11.07
N ALA A 199 -16.59 8.62 11.14
CA ALA A 199 -17.23 9.15 12.34
C ALA A 199 -18.74 8.88 12.31
N ILE A 200 -19.24 8.35 13.43
CA ILE A 200 -20.65 8.06 13.61
C ILE A 200 -21.13 8.58 14.97
N SER A 201 -22.38 9.04 15.03
CA SER A 201 -23.01 9.47 16.29
C SER A 201 -24.48 9.08 16.31
N VAL A 202 -24.98 8.75 17.50
CA VAL A 202 -26.42 8.55 17.71
C VAL A 202 -26.98 9.67 18.58
N ARG A 203 -28.02 10.34 18.08
CA ARG A 203 -28.77 11.36 18.80
C ARG A 203 -30.23 11.33 18.40
N ASN A 204 -31.14 11.49 19.37
CA ASN A 204 -32.58 11.59 19.12
C ASN A 204 -33.16 10.44 18.26
N GLY A 205 -32.65 9.22 18.45
CA GLY A 205 -33.11 8.04 17.70
C GLY A 205 -32.62 7.96 16.25
N ARG A 206 -31.66 8.80 15.86
CA ARG A 206 -31.03 8.79 14.53
C ARG A 206 -29.54 8.46 14.66
N LEU A 207 -29.05 7.66 13.72
CA LEU A 207 -27.63 7.42 13.50
C LEU A 207 -27.16 8.35 12.37
N TYR A 208 -26.13 9.14 12.64
CA TYR A 208 -25.45 10.02 11.69
C TYR A 208 -24.12 9.38 11.32
N VAL A 209 -23.81 9.31 10.03
CA VAL A 209 -22.58 8.69 9.51
C VAL A 209 -21.96 9.61 8.48
N ILE A 210 -20.68 9.95 8.68
CA ILE A 210 -19.88 10.62 7.64
C ILE A 210 -18.80 9.65 7.11
N PRO A 211 -18.66 9.52 5.78
CA PRO A 211 -17.48 8.98 5.14
C PRO A 211 -16.35 10.02 5.15
N PHE A 212 -15.11 9.55 5.27
CA PHE A 212 -13.94 10.40 5.20
C PHE A 212 -13.71 10.91 3.78
N GLU A 213 -13.77 10.01 2.80
CA GLU A 213 -13.59 10.31 1.38
C GLU A 213 -14.97 10.49 0.70
N SER A 214 -15.55 11.67 0.90
CA SER A 214 -16.92 11.97 0.43
C SER A 214 -16.99 12.57 -0.98
N ASN A 215 -15.83 12.95 -1.55
CA ASN A 215 -15.66 13.73 -2.79
C ASN A 215 -16.18 15.17 -2.63
N ASN A 216 -15.92 16.04 -3.60
CA ASN A 216 -16.44 17.43 -3.62
C ASN A 216 -16.94 17.87 -5.00
N LYS A 217 -17.44 16.88 -5.75
CA LYS A 217 -17.95 17.00 -7.12
C LYS A 217 -16.88 17.33 -8.17
N THR A 218 -15.60 17.08 -7.88
CA THR A 218 -14.54 17.39 -8.84
C THR A 218 -14.23 16.22 -9.76
N GLN A 219 -14.01 16.53 -11.04
CA GLN A 219 -13.52 15.59 -12.05
C GLN A 219 -12.67 16.31 -13.09
N LEU A 220 -12.07 15.58 -14.03
CA LEU A 220 -11.47 16.19 -15.21
C LEU A 220 -12.52 16.84 -16.11
N SER A 221 -12.14 17.93 -16.79
CA SER A 221 -12.95 18.65 -17.77
C SER A 221 -13.16 17.93 -19.11
N GLY A 222 -13.20 16.60 -19.11
CA GLY A 222 -13.49 15.80 -20.29
C GLY A 222 -14.97 15.46 -20.36
N GLY A 223 -15.54 15.38 -21.56
CA GLY A 223 -16.95 15.05 -21.75
C GLY A 223 -17.36 15.06 -23.22
N SER A 224 -18.66 14.94 -23.53
CA SER A 224 -19.15 15.11 -24.90
C SER A 224 -19.66 16.54 -25.12
N LYS A 225 -19.40 17.12 -26.30
CA LYS A 225 -19.85 18.49 -26.66
C LYS A 225 -21.37 18.64 -26.71
N GLU A 226 -22.10 17.53 -26.71
CA GLU A 226 -23.54 17.46 -26.91
C GLU A 226 -24.31 17.51 -25.58
N ASN A 227 -23.64 17.24 -24.44
CA ASN A 227 -24.30 16.99 -23.17
C ASN A 227 -24.25 18.17 -22.17
N ILE A 228 -23.27 19.08 -22.24
CA ILE A 228 -23.03 20.09 -21.17
C ILE A 228 -22.41 21.40 -21.73
N ASP A 229 -22.64 22.53 -21.05
CA ASP A 229 -22.07 23.87 -21.31
C ASP A 229 -20.54 23.84 -21.53
N GLY A 230 -20.04 24.67 -22.45
CA GLY A 230 -18.66 24.67 -22.95
C GLY A 230 -17.57 25.10 -21.94
N ASP A 231 -17.96 25.25 -20.67
CA ASP A 231 -17.10 25.57 -19.54
C ASP A 231 -16.71 24.33 -18.72
N LEU A 232 -17.47 23.23 -18.82
CA LEU A 232 -17.19 21.96 -18.11
C LEU A 232 -16.42 20.95 -19.00
N VAL A 233 -16.45 21.13 -20.32
CA VAL A 233 -15.86 20.21 -21.30
C VAL A 233 -14.82 20.92 -22.17
N THR A 234 -13.53 20.63 -21.96
CA THR A 234 -12.40 21.15 -22.72
C THR A 234 -11.82 20.14 -23.71
N PHE A 235 -12.13 18.85 -23.57
CA PHE A 235 -11.75 17.80 -24.52
C PHE A 235 -12.81 16.70 -24.61
N ASP A 236 -12.84 16.00 -25.75
CA ASP A 236 -13.70 14.82 -25.92
C ASP A 236 -13.06 13.61 -25.23
N ALA A 237 -13.64 13.21 -24.09
CA ALA A 237 -13.09 12.11 -23.28
C ALA A 237 -13.17 10.76 -23.99
N TRP A 238 -14.20 10.52 -24.82
CA TRP A 238 -14.36 9.26 -25.56
C TRP A 238 -13.36 9.18 -26.72
N GLU A 239 -13.21 10.26 -27.47
CA GLU A 239 -12.20 10.37 -28.52
C GLU A 239 -10.79 10.16 -27.94
N HIS A 240 -10.51 10.80 -26.81
CA HIS A 240 -9.22 10.78 -26.15
C HIS A 240 -8.88 9.41 -25.52
N SER A 241 -9.72 8.97 -24.58
CA SER A 241 -9.43 7.83 -23.70
C SER A 241 -9.79 6.49 -24.34
N ILE A 242 -10.80 6.43 -25.21
CA ILE A 242 -11.33 5.16 -25.75
C ILE A 242 -10.93 4.95 -27.22
N LEU A 243 -11.13 5.94 -28.08
CA LEU A 243 -10.86 5.78 -29.52
C LEU A 243 -9.35 5.82 -29.84
N HIS A 244 -8.62 6.76 -29.25
CA HIS A 244 -7.18 6.92 -29.49
C HIS A 244 -6.30 6.23 -28.44
N ASN A 245 -6.87 5.84 -27.29
CA ASN A 245 -6.15 5.22 -26.18
C ASN A 245 -4.85 5.96 -25.84
N ASN A 246 -4.91 7.29 -25.80
CA ASN A 246 -3.76 8.12 -25.52
C ASN A 246 -3.44 8.07 -24.02
N VAL A 247 -2.15 8.01 -23.69
CA VAL A 247 -1.66 7.59 -22.38
C VAL A 247 -1.52 8.74 -21.38
N LEU A 248 -1.33 9.96 -21.87
CA LEU A 248 -0.93 11.09 -21.02
C LEU A 248 -1.68 12.39 -21.35
N SER A 249 -2.86 12.34 -21.98
CA SER A 249 -3.60 13.55 -22.36
C SER A 249 -2.81 14.63 -23.11
N LEU A 250 -1.74 14.22 -23.81
CA LEU A 250 -0.86 15.09 -24.57
C LEU A 250 -1.63 15.82 -25.67
N GLY A 251 -1.44 17.14 -25.75
CA GLY A 251 -2.06 18.00 -26.77
C GLY A 251 -3.55 18.30 -26.54
N HIS A 252 -4.12 17.85 -25.42
CA HIS A 252 -5.43 18.30 -24.96
C HIS A 252 -5.27 19.30 -23.84
N VAL A 253 -6.29 20.12 -23.64
CA VAL A 253 -6.35 20.98 -22.47
C VAL A 253 -7.17 20.28 -21.40
N VAL A 254 -6.58 19.99 -20.25
CA VAL A 254 -7.16 19.18 -19.18
C VAL A 254 -7.20 20.04 -17.93
N ASP A 255 -8.39 20.15 -17.36
CA ASP A 255 -8.66 20.95 -16.19
C ASP A 255 -9.41 20.14 -15.14
N ILE A 256 -9.50 20.66 -13.93
CA ILE A 256 -10.31 20.09 -12.86
C ILE A 256 -11.50 21.00 -12.63
N VAL A 257 -12.70 20.44 -12.79
CA VAL A 257 -13.96 21.19 -12.75
C VAL A 257 -14.89 20.61 -11.71
N LYS A 258 -15.76 21.45 -11.14
CA LYS A 258 -16.90 20.98 -10.33
C LYS A 258 -18.05 20.61 -11.26
N HIS A 259 -18.36 19.32 -11.34
CA HIS A 259 -19.43 18.80 -12.19
C HIS A 259 -20.64 18.43 -11.32
N PRO A 260 -21.82 19.05 -11.54
CA PRO A 260 -22.96 18.95 -10.61
C PRO A 260 -23.49 17.53 -10.41
N ASP A 261 -23.36 16.67 -11.42
CA ASP A 261 -23.84 15.29 -11.36
C ASP A 261 -22.85 14.32 -10.68
N VAL A 262 -21.59 14.73 -10.42
CA VAL A 262 -20.62 13.88 -9.71
C VAL A 262 -21.21 13.55 -8.34
N PRO A 263 -21.42 12.26 -8.02
CA PRO A 263 -21.94 11.87 -6.72
C PRO A 263 -21.03 12.41 -5.62
N ASP A 264 -21.67 13.03 -4.65
CA ASP A 264 -21.08 13.67 -3.48
C ASP A 264 -22.10 13.38 -2.38
N ARG A 265 -21.74 12.49 -1.45
CA ARG A 265 -22.64 12.03 -0.39
C ARG A 265 -21.84 11.98 0.90
N ASP A 266 -22.02 13.03 1.69
CA ASP A 266 -21.19 13.33 2.85
C ASP A 266 -21.81 12.88 4.17
N LEU A 267 -23.13 12.86 4.28
CA LEU A 267 -23.80 12.54 5.54
C LEU A 267 -24.99 11.64 5.28
N PHE A 268 -24.97 10.46 5.90
CA PHE A 268 -26.06 9.50 5.89
C PHE A 268 -26.77 9.50 7.24
N VAL A 269 -28.10 9.52 7.22
CA VAL A 269 -28.92 9.54 8.44
C VAL A 269 -29.87 8.35 8.45
N PHE A 270 -29.71 7.46 9.42
CA PHE A 270 -30.53 6.25 9.57
C PHE A 270 -31.47 6.35 10.77
N ASP A 271 -32.64 5.73 10.66
CA ASP A 271 -33.51 5.48 11.82
C ASP A 271 -32.91 4.37 12.68
N THR A 272 -32.69 4.62 13.97
CA THR A 272 -32.07 3.60 14.84
C THR A 272 -32.99 2.43 15.20
N LYS A 273 -34.30 2.55 14.99
CA LYS A 273 -35.27 1.48 15.25
C LYS A 273 -35.41 0.57 14.05
N THR A 274 -35.52 1.11 12.84
CA THR A 274 -35.72 0.33 11.61
C THR A 274 -34.44 0.02 10.84
N ASP A 275 -33.34 0.75 11.13
CA ASP A 275 -32.09 0.71 10.36
C ASP A 275 -32.27 1.05 8.88
N GLU A 276 -33.25 1.90 8.58
CA GLU A 276 -33.51 2.41 7.23
C GLU A 276 -32.86 3.79 7.07
N LEU A 277 -32.28 4.02 5.90
CA LEU A 277 -31.76 5.33 5.51
C LEU A 277 -32.93 6.30 5.36
N ILE A 278 -32.95 7.36 6.17
CA ILE A 278 -33.98 8.40 6.14
C ILE A 278 -33.54 9.54 5.21
N ASP A 279 -32.26 9.92 5.25
CA ASP A 279 -31.75 11.10 4.54
C ASP A 279 -30.28 10.93 4.14
N SER A 280 -29.87 11.65 3.10
CA SER A 280 -28.48 11.79 2.67
C SER A 280 -28.21 13.22 2.25
N VAL A 281 -27.12 13.81 2.75
CA VAL A 281 -26.75 15.20 2.47
C VAL A 281 -25.42 15.24 1.73
N ASP A 282 -25.35 16.11 0.71
CA ASP A 282 -24.18 16.34 -0.15
C ASP A 282 -23.54 17.71 0.08
N THR A 283 -22.38 17.94 -0.52
CA THR A 283 -21.62 19.20 -0.55
C THR A 283 -21.35 19.76 0.85
N LEU A 284 -20.80 18.94 1.75
CA LEU A 284 -20.45 19.30 3.12
C LEU A 284 -18.94 19.53 3.32
N GLY A 285 -18.09 19.10 2.40
CA GLY A 285 -16.65 19.25 2.45
C GLY A 285 -16.00 18.38 1.39
N THR A 286 -14.68 18.15 1.51
CA THR A 286 -13.98 17.15 0.69
C THR A 286 -13.49 15.98 1.52
N LEU A 287 -12.84 16.28 2.66
CA LEU A 287 -12.43 15.29 3.64
C LEU A 287 -13.13 15.61 4.96
N LEU A 288 -13.88 14.64 5.49
CA LEU A 288 -14.72 14.82 6.67
C LEU A 288 -14.15 14.03 7.85
N TYR A 289 -13.79 14.72 8.93
CA TYR A 289 -13.03 14.10 10.03
C TYR A 289 -13.92 13.70 11.21
N GLY A 290 -14.53 14.68 11.86
CA GLY A 290 -15.36 14.49 13.06
C GLY A 290 -16.73 15.13 12.92
N LEU A 291 -17.72 14.58 13.64
CA LEU A 291 -19.05 15.17 13.73
C LEU A 291 -19.57 15.19 15.16
N THR A 292 -20.40 16.19 15.46
CA THR A 292 -21.19 16.24 16.70
C THR A 292 -22.60 16.73 16.41
N VAL A 293 -23.56 16.40 17.28
CA VAL A 293 -24.98 16.69 17.10
C VAL A 293 -25.57 17.30 18.36
N ASP A 294 -26.14 18.49 18.22
CA ASP A 294 -26.74 19.22 19.35
C ASP A 294 -28.09 18.64 19.78
N SER A 295 -28.69 19.15 20.87
CA SER A 295 -29.98 18.65 21.35
C SER A 295 -31.14 18.87 20.36
N SER A 296 -31.04 19.87 19.48
CA SER A 296 -32.04 20.18 18.44
C SER A 296 -31.88 19.34 17.17
N GLY A 297 -30.82 18.55 17.06
CA GLY A 297 -30.49 17.77 15.88
C GLY A 297 -29.75 18.55 14.79
N ARG A 298 -29.13 19.70 15.11
CA ARG A 298 -28.13 20.34 14.25
C ARG A 298 -26.85 19.53 14.29
N VAL A 299 -26.33 19.20 13.11
CA VAL A 299 -25.09 18.47 12.94
C VAL A 299 -23.98 19.46 12.60
N PHE A 300 -22.82 19.32 13.23
CA PHE A 300 -21.61 20.07 12.91
C PHE A 300 -20.52 19.09 12.51
N ILE A 301 -19.84 19.36 11.40
CA ILE A 301 -18.82 18.48 10.83
C ILE A 301 -17.52 19.27 10.65
N ALA A 302 -16.44 18.80 11.24
CA ALA A 302 -15.09 19.31 11.00
C ALA A 302 -14.55 18.74 9.68
N GLN A 303 -14.13 19.61 8.77
CA GLN A 303 -13.78 19.21 7.41
C GLN A 303 -12.73 20.12 6.76
N THR A 304 -12.10 19.58 5.71
CA THR A 304 -11.34 20.37 4.74
C THR A 304 -12.00 20.34 3.37
N ASP A 305 -12.04 21.50 2.70
CA ASP A 305 -12.57 21.61 1.33
C ASP A 305 -11.44 21.94 0.35
N ALA A 306 -11.18 21.00 -0.56
CA ALA A 306 -10.12 21.11 -1.55
C ALA A 306 -10.49 22.11 -2.65
N ARG A 307 -9.56 23.01 -2.95
CA ARG A 307 -9.79 24.12 -3.90
C ARG A 307 -9.23 23.85 -5.29
N ASN A 308 -8.89 22.61 -5.63
CA ASN A 308 -8.10 22.37 -6.83
C ASN A 308 -8.86 22.71 -8.14
N HIS A 309 -10.19 22.72 -8.13
CA HIS A 309 -11.01 23.22 -9.25
C HIS A 309 -10.84 24.72 -9.56
N ILE A 310 -10.25 25.49 -8.63
CA ILE A 310 -9.91 26.91 -8.85
C ILE A 310 -8.68 27.05 -9.76
N ASN A 311 -7.90 25.97 -9.94
CA ASN A 311 -6.66 25.97 -10.71
C ASN A 311 -6.84 25.95 -12.23
N GLY A 312 -8.04 26.16 -12.79
CA GLY A 312 -8.11 26.39 -14.23
C GLY A 312 -9.40 26.88 -14.88
N ARG A 313 -9.16 27.46 -16.07
CA ARG A 313 -9.86 27.19 -17.33
C ARG A 313 -8.80 27.16 -18.42
N ALA A 314 -8.55 25.99 -18.97
CA ALA A 314 -7.86 25.75 -20.23
C ALA A 314 -6.76 26.74 -20.67
N GLY A 315 -5.55 26.62 -20.13
CA GLY A 315 -4.33 27.00 -20.85
C GLY A 315 -4.00 28.49 -20.97
N THR A 316 -4.45 29.35 -20.05
CA THR A 316 -3.91 30.73 -19.95
C THR A 316 -2.87 30.87 -18.83
N LYS A 317 -1.80 30.08 -18.96
CA LYS A 317 -0.44 30.31 -18.38
C LYS A 317 -0.27 30.32 -16.84
N LYS A 318 -1.20 29.77 -16.04
CA LYS A 318 -1.22 29.95 -14.57
C LYS A 318 -1.85 28.78 -13.79
N HIS A 319 -1.25 27.59 -13.82
CA HIS A 319 -1.73 26.40 -13.09
C HIS A 319 -0.76 26.03 -11.95
N SER A 320 -0.78 26.76 -10.84
CA SER A 320 0.12 26.51 -9.71
C SER A 320 -0.53 26.86 -8.37
N LEU A 321 0.14 26.47 -7.27
CA LEU A 321 -0.22 26.92 -5.93
C LEU A 321 -0.30 28.45 -5.82
N LYS A 322 0.40 29.20 -6.69
CA LYS A 322 0.30 30.66 -6.71
C LYS A 322 -1.13 31.13 -6.93
N GLU A 323 -1.89 30.48 -7.81
CA GLU A 323 -3.27 30.86 -8.11
C GLU A 323 -4.25 30.48 -7.00
N LEU A 324 -3.87 29.51 -6.16
CA LEU A 324 -4.57 29.21 -4.90
C LEU A 324 -4.15 30.12 -3.74
N ASP A 325 -3.23 31.08 -3.95
CA ASP A 325 -2.53 31.82 -2.90
C ASP A 325 -1.85 30.89 -1.87
N ASN A 326 -1.33 29.74 -2.33
CA ASN A 326 -0.75 28.69 -1.49
C ASN A 326 -1.74 28.14 -0.44
N ARG A 327 -3.02 28.05 -0.80
CA ARG A 327 -4.08 27.52 0.05
C ARG A 327 -4.84 26.40 -0.65
N ALA A 328 -4.28 25.20 -0.59
CA ALA A 328 -4.83 23.99 -1.21
C ALA A 328 -6.20 23.59 -0.64
N PHE A 329 -6.38 23.77 0.67
CA PHE A 329 -7.60 23.47 1.41
C PHE A 329 -8.14 24.69 2.14
N LEU A 330 -9.46 24.76 2.27
CA LEU A 330 -10.13 25.57 3.30
C LEU A 330 -10.34 24.70 4.54
N ASN A 331 -10.03 25.25 5.70
CA ASN A 331 -10.29 24.62 7.00
C ASN A 331 -11.61 25.14 7.54
N GLN A 332 -12.60 24.26 7.66
CA GLN A 332 -13.99 24.68 7.83
C GLN A 332 -14.76 23.77 8.80
N ILE A 333 -15.89 24.28 9.27
CA ILE A 333 -16.95 23.47 9.88
C ILE A 333 -18.20 23.63 9.05
N THR A 334 -18.85 22.52 8.72
CA THR A 334 -20.15 22.55 8.04
C THR A 334 -21.27 22.23 9.03
N GLN A 335 -22.26 23.10 9.09
CA GLN A 335 -23.45 22.96 9.90
C GLN A 335 -24.63 22.51 9.04
N VAL A 336 -25.36 21.49 9.48
CA VAL A 336 -26.58 20.98 8.82
C VAL A 336 -27.75 20.97 9.78
N GLN A 337 -28.83 21.66 9.42
CA GLN A 337 -30.09 21.65 10.19
C GLN A 337 -31.09 20.68 9.57
N PHE A 338 -31.68 19.81 10.39
CA PHE A 338 -32.75 18.91 9.98
C PHE A 338 -34.14 19.45 10.38
N THR A 339 -35.13 19.13 9.54
CA THR A 339 -36.57 19.28 9.82
C THR A 339 -37.27 17.94 9.60
N ASP A 340 -38.58 17.88 9.83
CA ASP A 340 -39.40 16.69 9.52
C ASP A 340 -39.38 16.29 8.03
N LYS A 341 -38.94 17.20 7.15
CA LYS A 341 -38.82 16.97 5.69
C LYS A 341 -37.38 16.63 5.26
N GLY A 342 -36.47 16.39 6.20
CA GLY A 342 -35.05 16.16 5.94
C GLY A 342 -34.18 17.40 6.16
N ALA A 343 -32.96 17.38 5.64
CA ALA A 343 -32.01 18.49 5.69
C ALA A 343 -32.63 19.76 5.08
N SER A 344 -32.55 20.87 5.82
CA SER A 344 -33.30 22.10 5.53
C SER A 344 -32.40 23.30 5.22
N ARG A 345 -31.22 23.36 5.83
CA ARG A 345 -30.22 24.41 5.62
C ARG A 345 -28.82 23.88 5.91
N LYS A 346 -27.88 24.27 5.06
CA LYS A 346 -26.44 24.05 5.21
C LYS A 346 -25.77 25.41 5.39
N GLU A 347 -24.80 25.51 6.29
CA GLU A 347 -24.03 26.73 6.54
C GLU A 347 -22.57 26.37 6.77
N ILE A 348 -21.66 27.08 6.10
CA ILE A 348 -20.21 26.86 6.21
C ILE A 348 -19.66 27.91 7.17
N ILE A 349 -18.85 27.47 8.11
CA ILE A 349 -18.10 28.29 9.06
C ILE A 349 -16.63 28.22 8.66
N ASP A 350 -16.13 29.29 8.07
CA ASP A 350 -14.70 29.43 7.77
C ASP A 350 -13.92 29.67 9.07
N LEU A 351 -12.97 28.78 9.37
CA LEU A 351 -12.13 28.91 10.58
C LEU A 351 -11.02 29.96 10.40
N GLU A 352 -10.74 30.32 9.15
CA GLU A 352 -9.66 31.19 8.77
C GLU A 352 -10.17 32.18 7.70
N PRO A 353 -9.55 33.37 7.53
CA PRO A 353 -9.88 34.26 6.44
C PRO A 353 -9.79 33.55 5.08
N LEU A 354 -10.74 33.85 4.20
CA LEU A 354 -10.76 33.30 2.84
C LEU A 354 -9.73 34.02 1.95
N PRO A 355 -9.00 33.28 1.09
CA PRO A 355 -8.07 33.88 0.13
C PRO A 355 -8.72 34.99 -0.72
N PRO A 356 -7.99 36.08 -1.02
CA PRO A 356 -6.55 36.25 -0.83
C PRO A 356 -6.12 36.69 0.59
N GLU A 357 -7.05 36.77 1.55
CA GLU A 357 -6.68 37.03 2.95
C GLU A 357 -6.18 35.75 3.62
N HIS A 358 -5.16 35.87 4.47
CA HIS A 358 -4.54 34.76 5.19
C HIS A 358 -4.62 34.96 6.70
N PRO A 359 -4.63 33.87 7.50
CA PRO A 359 -4.42 34.00 8.93
C PRO A 359 -3.06 34.67 9.20
N SER A 360 -2.98 35.42 10.30
CA SER A 360 -1.69 35.92 10.77
C SER A 360 -0.78 34.76 11.22
N PRO A 361 0.56 34.92 11.22
CA PRO A 361 1.46 33.87 11.68
C PRO A 361 1.08 33.34 13.07
N GLY A 362 1.04 32.02 13.24
CA GLY A 362 0.59 31.36 14.47
C GLY A 362 -0.92 31.30 14.68
N GLU A 363 -1.73 32.01 13.89
CA GLU A 363 -3.20 32.05 14.02
C GLU A 363 -3.92 31.03 13.12
N ALA A 364 -3.18 30.28 12.29
CA ALA A 364 -3.75 29.22 11.46
C ALA A 364 -4.37 28.09 12.30
N LEU A 365 -5.43 27.50 11.73
CA LEU A 365 -6.25 26.42 12.29
C LEU A 365 -6.32 25.26 11.29
N ALA A 366 -5.15 24.79 10.87
CA ALA A 366 -4.99 23.73 9.88
C ALA A 366 -5.53 22.38 10.38
N THR A 367 -6.29 21.76 9.48
CA THR A 367 -6.96 20.46 9.59
C THR A 367 -7.83 20.36 10.86
N PRO A 368 -9.03 20.99 10.86
CA PRO A 368 -10.01 20.74 11.91
C PRO A 368 -10.38 19.25 11.90
N TYR A 369 -10.30 18.60 13.07
CA TYR A 369 -10.35 17.14 13.15
C TYR A 369 -11.45 16.66 14.09
N ALA A 370 -11.25 16.76 15.40
CA ALA A 370 -12.27 16.44 16.39
C ALA A 370 -13.15 17.66 16.69
N ILE A 371 -14.43 17.44 16.90
CA ILE A 371 -15.42 18.47 17.20
C ILE A 371 -16.43 17.95 18.22
N GLU A 372 -16.67 18.69 19.29
CA GLU A 372 -17.67 18.37 20.31
C GLU A 372 -18.48 19.60 20.70
N ILE A 373 -19.77 19.40 20.97
CA ILE A 373 -20.69 20.45 21.42
C ILE A 373 -20.87 20.37 22.95
N SER A 374 -20.89 21.53 23.61
CA SER A 374 -21.20 21.65 25.04
C SER A 374 -22.61 21.14 25.36
N GLY A 375 -22.84 20.69 26.61
CA GLY A 375 -24.12 20.12 27.02
C GLY A 375 -25.30 21.10 26.99
N ASP A 376 -25.01 22.41 26.98
CA ASP A 376 -25.97 23.50 26.82
C ASP A 376 -26.14 23.99 25.36
N ASP A 377 -25.52 23.30 24.40
CA ASP A 377 -25.50 23.61 22.96
C ASP A 377 -24.93 25.00 22.58
N SER A 378 -24.22 25.67 23.49
CA SER A 378 -23.73 27.04 23.27
C SER A 378 -22.37 27.13 22.60
N THR A 379 -21.47 26.17 22.86
CA THR A 379 -20.06 26.25 22.51
C THR A 379 -19.58 24.96 21.85
N LEU A 380 -19.00 25.09 20.67
CA LEU A 380 -18.24 24.03 20.00
C LEU A 380 -16.79 24.08 20.49
N VAL A 381 -16.20 22.92 20.77
CA VAL A 381 -14.77 22.74 21.01
C VAL A 381 -14.22 21.92 19.85
N VAL A 382 -13.16 22.41 19.20
CA VAL A 382 -12.62 21.82 17.97
C VAL A 382 -11.10 21.72 18.05
N THR A 383 -10.53 20.59 17.63
CA THR A 383 -9.09 20.48 17.44
C THR A 383 -8.70 20.90 16.04
N ALA A 384 -7.66 21.70 15.90
CA ALA A 384 -6.96 21.96 14.65
C ALA A 384 -5.67 21.13 14.66
N ALA A 385 -5.76 19.91 14.12
CA ALA A 385 -4.75 18.87 14.27
C ALA A 385 -3.39 19.32 13.74
N ALA A 386 -3.30 19.74 12.47
CA ALA A 386 -2.02 20.13 11.89
C ALA A 386 -1.45 21.43 12.50
N SER A 387 -2.27 22.25 13.14
CA SER A 387 -1.84 23.50 13.78
C SER A 387 -1.55 23.40 15.28
N ASP A 388 -1.64 22.20 15.86
CA ASP A 388 -1.39 21.91 17.28
C ASP A 388 -2.23 22.78 18.24
N LYS A 389 -3.52 22.96 17.93
CA LYS A 389 -4.41 23.87 18.66
C LYS A 389 -5.76 23.27 18.99
N VAL A 390 -6.37 23.82 20.03
CA VAL A 390 -7.79 23.67 20.36
C VAL A 390 -8.45 25.03 20.30
N VAL A 391 -9.64 25.10 19.71
CA VAL A 391 -10.44 26.32 19.60
C VAL A 391 -11.83 26.11 20.15
N THR A 392 -12.38 27.17 20.72
CA THR A 392 -13.78 27.24 21.12
C THR A 392 -14.54 28.19 20.20
N ILE A 393 -15.73 27.82 19.77
CA ILE A 393 -16.54 28.54 18.79
C ILE A 393 -17.95 28.71 19.33
N ASP A 394 -18.55 29.89 19.18
CA ASP A 394 -19.97 30.09 19.48
C ASP A 394 -20.83 29.29 18.49
N ALA A 395 -21.58 28.31 18.99
CA ALA A 395 -22.33 27.35 18.17
C ALA A 395 -23.52 27.97 17.43
N LYS A 396 -23.86 29.22 17.72
CA LYS A 396 -24.97 29.94 17.06
C LYS A 396 -24.45 30.85 15.96
N SER A 397 -23.36 31.58 16.19
CA SER A 397 -22.80 32.54 15.26
C SER A 397 -21.65 31.98 14.43
N GLY A 398 -21.12 30.81 14.78
CA GLY A 398 -19.93 30.22 14.16
C GLY A 398 -18.64 30.99 14.41
N LYS A 399 -18.62 31.91 15.39
CA LYS A 399 -17.45 32.78 15.61
C LYS A 399 -16.46 32.13 16.57
N VAL A 400 -15.19 32.06 16.19
CA VAL A 400 -14.10 31.68 17.11
C VAL A 400 -14.06 32.64 18.31
N MET A 401 -14.17 32.07 19.51
CA MET A 401 -14.18 32.79 20.79
C MET A 401 -12.80 32.82 21.44
N GLY A 402 -12.08 31.70 21.41
CA GLY A 402 -10.84 31.47 22.12
C GLY A 402 -10.05 30.33 21.47
N ARG A 403 -8.75 30.29 21.75
CA ARG A 403 -7.83 29.27 21.23
C ARG A 403 -6.69 29.03 22.21
N VAL A 404 -6.15 27.82 22.22
CA VAL A 404 -4.99 27.44 23.03
C VAL A 404 -4.10 26.46 22.27
N ALA A 405 -2.78 26.61 22.39
CA ALA A 405 -1.82 25.64 21.85
C ALA A 405 -1.75 24.41 22.75
N VAL A 406 -1.59 23.24 22.14
CA VAL A 406 -1.42 21.95 22.79
C VAL A 406 -0.22 21.22 22.15
N ASP A 407 0.09 20.01 22.61
CA ASP A 407 1.13 19.21 21.95
C ASP A 407 0.68 18.73 20.56
N ALA A 408 1.63 18.15 19.83
CA ALA A 408 1.48 17.84 18.41
C ALA A 408 0.25 16.98 18.07
N VAL A 409 -0.54 17.50 17.13
CA VAL A 409 -1.62 16.84 16.40
C VAL A 409 -2.77 16.35 17.29
N PRO A 410 -3.56 17.28 17.87
CA PRO A 410 -4.76 16.94 18.63
C PRO A 410 -5.86 16.35 17.74
N ARG A 411 -6.25 15.09 18.00
CA ARG A 411 -7.25 14.34 17.20
C ARG A 411 -8.45 13.84 18.00
N GLY A 412 -8.55 14.13 19.29
CA GLY A 412 -9.69 13.73 20.13
C GLY A 412 -10.03 14.72 21.22
N ILE A 413 -11.31 14.79 21.59
CA ILE A 413 -11.84 15.66 22.65
C ILE A 413 -12.80 14.85 23.52
N ALA A 414 -12.67 14.97 24.84
CA ALA A 414 -13.70 14.58 25.80
C ALA A 414 -14.01 15.78 26.69
N LEU A 415 -15.30 16.15 26.79
CA LEU A 415 -15.74 17.34 27.51
C LEU A 415 -16.26 16.98 28.90
N ASP A 416 -15.80 17.72 29.90
CA ASP A 416 -16.42 17.76 31.22
C ASP A 416 -17.31 19.00 31.33
N ALA A 417 -18.57 18.78 31.71
CA ALA A 417 -19.54 19.83 31.95
C ALA A 417 -19.83 19.98 33.45
N THR A 418 -20.18 21.20 33.86
CA THR A 418 -20.77 21.42 35.19
C THR A 418 -22.21 20.88 35.21
N ALA A 419 -22.84 20.85 36.38
CA ALA A 419 -24.19 20.32 36.55
C ALA A 419 -25.27 21.08 35.73
N ASP A 420 -25.00 22.32 35.31
CA ASP A 420 -25.91 23.12 34.47
C ASP A 420 -25.69 22.93 32.96
N GLY A 421 -24.72 22.09 32.55
CA GLY A 421 -24.40 21.81 31.16
C GLY A 421 -23.32 22.71 30.55
N SER A 422 -22.89 23.76 31.27
CA SER A 422 -21.78 24.63 30.84
C SER A 422 -20.44 23.89 30.85
N LEU A 423 -19.53 24.27 29.95
CA LEU A 423 -18.18 23.71 29.86
C LEU A 423 -17.38 24.02 31.13
N SER A 424 -16.64 23.02 31.61
CA SER A 424 -15.67 23.20 32.69
C SER A 424 -14.26 22.89 32.21
N GLN A 425 -14.05 21.73 31.58
CA GLN A 425 -12.74 21.26 31.14
C GLN A 425 -12.88 20.46 29.85
N ALA A 426 -11.77 20.31 29.12
CA ALA A 426 -11.63 19.36 28.03
C ALA A 426 -10.35 18.54 28.19
N TRP A 427 -10.47 17.24 27.93
CA TRP A 427 -9.35 16.32 27.77
C TRP A 427 -9.11 16.13 26.28
N VAL A 428 -7.88 16.37 25.83
CA VAL A 428 -7.53 16.36 24.42
C VAL A 428 -6.39 15.40 24.17
N LEU A 429 -6.60 14.40 23.32
CA LEU A 429 -5.55 13.49 22.89
C LEU A 429 -4.74 14.15 21.77
N ASN A 430 -3.47 14.45 22.08
CA ASN A 430 -2.47 14.86 21.11
C ASN A 430 -1.85 13.58 20.50
N ALA A 431 -2.50 13.03 19.48
CA ALA A 431 -2.29 11.66 19.02
C ALA A 431 -0.86 11.40 18.55
N VAL A 432 -0.22 12.38 17.87
CA VAL A 432 1.14 12.20 17.33
C VAL A 432 2.20 12.45 18.39
N ALA A 433 1.97 13.42 19.28
CA ALA A 433 2.79 13.60 20.48
C ALA A 433 2.62 12.47 21.49
N ASN A 434 1.55 11.69 21.41
CA ASN A 434 1.15 10.68 22.39
C ASN A 434 1.05 11.23 23.82
N THR A 435 0.34 12.35 23.97
CA THR A 435 0.07 13.00 25.26
C THR A 435 -1.41 13.40 25.38
N VAL A 436 -1.88 13.66 26.60
CA VAL A 436 -3.22 14.17 26.86
C VAL A 436 -3.12 15.55 27.51
N SER A 437 -3.68 16.56 26.84
CA SER A 437 -3.82 17.92 27.38
C SER A 437 -5.12 18.06 28.15
N LEU A 438 -5.05 18.50 29.41
CA LEU A 438 -6.19 18.96 30.18
C LEU A 438 -6.32 20.48 30.03
N ILE A 439 -7.47 20.94 29.54
CA ILE A 439 -7.74 22.35 29.25
C ILE A 439 -8.83 22.87 30.17
N ASP A 440 -8.61 24.02 30.78
CA ASP A 440 -9.64 24.78 31.51
C ASP A 440 -10.52 25.55 30.50
N LEU A 441 -11.82 25.29 30.55
CA LEU A 441 -12.85 25.89 29.70
C LEU A 441 -13.92 26.66 30.48
N ASN A 442 -13.69 26.95 31.78
CA ASN A 442 -14.61 27.78 32.57
C ASN A 442 -14.84 29.18 31.95
N ASN A 443 -13.86 29.69 31.20
CA ASN A 443 -14.03 30.82 30.29
C ASN A 443 -13.62 30.42 28.87
N PRO A 444 -14.58 30.07 27.97
CA PRO A 444 -14.24 29.63 26.62
C PRO A 444 -13.56 30.72 25.80
N THR A 445 -13.65 32.00 26.15
CA THR A 445 -12.90 33.05 25.42
C THR A 445 -11.40 33.06 25.72
N THR A 446 -10.96 32.40 26.79
CA THR A 446 -9.55 32.35 27.22
C THR A 446 -9.19 30.95 27.73
N PRO A 447 -9.22 29.91 26.86
CA PRO A 447 -8.87 28.55 27.26
C PRO A 447 -7.39 28.45 27.65
N THR A 448 -7.06 27.61 28.63
CA THR A 448 -5.67 27.42 29.09
C THR A 448 -5.36 25.96 29.36
N VAL A 449 -4.16 25.50 29.02
CA VAL A 449 -3.70 24.15 29.39
C VAL A 449 -3.34 24.13 30.87
N VAL A 450 -4.00 23.26 31.62
CA VAL A 450 -3.78 23.02 33.05
C VAL A 450 -2.63 22.04 33.26
N GLN A 451 -2.59 20.97 32.47
CA GLN A 451 -1.62 19.89 32.60
C GLN A 451 -1.53 19.12 31.28
N THR A 452 -0.36 18.58 30.99
CA THR A 452 -0.14 17.58 29.94
C THR A 452 0.30 16.27 30.59
N ILE A 453 -0.30 15.16 30.19
CA ILE A 453 -0.02 13.81 30.69
C ILE A 453 0.64 13.02 29.55
N GLU A 454 1.85 12.51 29.78
CA GLU A 454 2.55 11.67 28.81
C GLU A 454 1.98 10.25 28.80
N LEU A 455 1.74 9.71 27.61
CA LEU A 455 1.37 8.30 27.42
C LEU A 455 2.60 7.48 27.03
N ALA A 456 2.54 6.16 27.19
CA ALA A 456 3.64 5.29 26.74
C ALA A 456 3.69 5.23 25.22
N ASP A 457 4.83 5.58 24.64
CA ASP A 457 5.09 5.46 23.19
C ASP A 457 6.34 4.59 22.98
N PRO A 458 6.20 3.34 22.51
CA PRO A 458 7.33 2.46 22.26
C PRO A 458 8.06 2.80 20.95
N THR A 459 7.57 3.75 20.15
CA THR A 459 8.20 4.09 18.87
C THR A 459 9.59 4.72 19.07
N PRO A 460 10.56 4.42 18.19
CA PRO A 460 11.88 5.03 18.27
C PRO A 460 11.81 6.56 18.26
N PRO A 461 12.59 7.28 19.09
CA PRO A 461 12.48 8.74 19.20
C PRO A 461 12.64 9.52 17.89
N ALA A 462 13.49 9.04 16.97
CA ALA A 462 13.68 9.66 15.66
C ALA A 462 12.43 9.52 14.77
N VAL A 463 11.81 8.33 14.76
CA VAL A 463 10.53 8.05 14.07
C VAL A 463 9.41 8.95 14.62
N ARG A 464 9.30 9.10 15.95
CA ARG A 464 8.34 10.02 16.58
C ARG A 464 8.53 11.47 16.13
N ARG A 465 9.77 11.97 16.10
CA ARG A 465 10.06 13.34 15.63
C ARG A 465 9.80 13.52 14.13
N GLY A 466 10.12 12.51 13.31
CA GLY A 466 9.79 12.48 11.90
C GLY A 466 8.28 12.52 11.63
N ARG A 467 7.50 11.76 12.41
CA ARG A 467 6.02 11.77 12.40
C ARG A 467 5.47 13.16 12.70
N ILE A 468 5.98 13.82 13.74
CA ILE A 468 5.61 15.21 14.09
C ILE A 468 5.93 16.18 12.93
N ALA A 469 7.10 16.06 12.32
CA ALA A 469 7.48 16.92 11.20
C ALA A 469 6.56 16.74 9.97
N PHE A 470 6.01 15.54 9.77
CA PHE A 470 5.14 15.21 8.63
C PHE A 470 3.70 15.70 8.84
N GLU A 471 3.19 15.53 10.07
CA GLU A 471 1.79 15.79 10.40
C GLU A 471 1.48 17.26 10.72
N THR A 472 2.47 18.00 11.24
CA THR A 472 2.27 19.40 11.63
C THR A 472 2.41 20.34 10.43
N ALA A 473 1.65 21.43 10.44
CA ALA A 473 1.68 22.47 9.43
C ALA A 473 2.95 23.34 9.51
N SER A 474 3.86 23.04 10.45
CA SER A 474 5.15 23.72 10.60
C SER A 474 6.06 23.59 9.37
N ALA A 475 5.84 22.57 8.54
CA ALA A 475 6.52 22.41 7.25
C ALA A 475 6.01 23.39 6.18
N SER A 476 4.77 23.89 6.31
CA SER A 476 4.12 24.79 5.36
C SER A 476 4.35 26.25 5.74
N MET A 477 4.76 27.07 4.78
CA MET A 477 5.01 28.51 5.01
C MET A 477 3.76 29.31 5.37
N THR A 478 2.57 28.81 5.04
CA THR A 478 1.31 29.45 5.45
C THR A 478 0.78 28.91 6.78
N GLU A 479 1.33 27.80 7.29
CA GLU A 479 0.83 27.06 8.45
C GLU A 479 -0.63 26.54 8.32
N THR A 480 -1.21 26.59 7.12
CA THR A 480 -2.66 26.30 6.90
C THR A 480 -2.96 24.87 6.42
N TYR A 481 -1.93 24.05 6.22
CA TYR A 481 -1.98 22.61 5.92
C TYR A 481 -0.60 21.99 6.18
N SER A 482 -0.53 20.67 6.32
CA SER A 482 0.70 19.90 6.48
C SER A 482 0.94 18.95 5.30
N CYS A 483 2.02 18.17 5.33
CA CYS A 483 2.19 17.08 4.38
C CYS A 483 1.01 16.09 4.52
N ALA A 484 0.65 15.74 5.76
CA ALA A 484 -0.48 14.84 6.04
C ALA A 484 -1.84 15.37 5.54
N SER A 485 -2.04 16.69 5.36
CA SER A 485 -3.29 17.20 4.77
C SER A 485 -3.51 16.72 3.33
N CYS A 486 -2.44 16.53 2.55
CA CYS A 486 -2.48 15.95 1.20
C CYS A 486 -2.19 14.44 1.20
N HIS A 487 -1.80 13.87 2.34
CA HIS A 487 -1.46 12.45 2.49
C HIS A 487 -2.15 11.90 3.75
N PRO A 488 -3.48 12.06 3.85
CA PRO A 488 -4.17 11.83 5.11
C PRO A 488 -4.09 10.36 5.49
N ASP A 489 -3.49 10.08 6.66
CA ASP A 489 -3.36 8.74 7.22
C ASP A 489 -2.74 7.73 6.22
N GLY A 490 -1.90 8.23 5.28
CA GLY A 490 -1.30 7.49 4.17
C GLY A 490 -2.30 6.74 3.25
N HIS A 491 -3.53 7.24 3.17
CA HIS A 491 -4.56 6.81 2.23
C HIS A 491 -4.59 7.73 0.99
N THR A 492 -5.55 7.47 0.09
CA THR A 492 -5.84 8.42 -0.99
C THR A 492 -6.78 9.51 -0.48
N ASP A 493 -6.96 10.59 -1.22
CA ASP A 493 -8.01 11.59 -0.95
C ASP A 493 -9.09 11.58 -2.05
N GLN A 494 -8.98 10.67 -3.02
CA GLN A 494 -9.74 10.62 -4.28
C GLN A 494 -9.65 11.89 -5.14
N LEU A 495 -8.70 12.80 -4.86
CA LEU A 495 -8.56 14.05 -5.56
C LEU A 495 -7.49 13.99 -6.64
N LEU A 496 -7.70 14.82 -7.65
CA LEU A 496 -6.67 15.18 -8.61
C LEU A 496 -6.06 16.51 -8.16
N TRP A 497 -4.74 16.64 -8.24
CA TRP A 497 -4.01 17.83 -7.78
C TRP A 497 -3.20 18.49 -8.90
N VAL A 498 -3.17 19.83 -8.96
CA VAL A 498 -2.32 20.58 -9.91
C VAL A 498 -1.47 21.60 -9.15
N LEU A 499 -0.29 21.17 -8.65
CA LEU A 499 0.49 21.92 -7.67
C LEU A 499 1.95 22.18 -8.13
N LYS A 500 2.18 23.14 -9.04
CA LYS A 500 3.52 23.62 -9.46
C LYS A 500 4.45 22.52 -10.03
N THR A 501 3.97 21.78 -11.02
CA THR A 501 4.74 20.76 -11.76
C THR A 501 5.34 21.36 -13.05
N PRO A 502 6.54 20.95 -13.53
CA PRO A 502 6.98 21.26 -14.88
C PRO A 502 6.11 20.52 -15.92
N ILE A 503 6.05 21.10 -17.12
CA ILE A 503 5.39 20.49 -18.27
C ILE A 503 6.21 19.26 -18.68
N VAL A 504 5.55 18.11 -18.84
CA VAL A 504 6.22 16.88 -19.27
C VAL A 504 6.73 16.99 -20.71
N THR A 505 7.72 16.16 -21.08
CA THR A 505 8.26 16.12 -22.44
C THR A 505 7.14 15.86 -23.47
N GLY A 506 6.94 16.80 -24.40
CA GLY A 506 5.92 16.72 -25.44
C GLY A 506 4.53 17.24 -25.04
N GLY A 507 4.34 17.67 -23.80
CA GLY A 507 3.14 18.40 -23.36
C GLY A 507 3.26 19.91 -23.53
N ASP A 508 2.13 20.61 -23.47
CA ASP A 508 2.02 22.08 -23.46
C ASP A 508 1.34 22.62 -22.19
N GLN A 509 0.93 21.73 -21.29
CA GLN A 509 0.30 22.05 -20.01
C GLN A 509 0.79 21.14 -18.87
N ILE A 510 0.53 21.56 -17.62
CA ILE A 510 0.76 20.75 -16.42
C ILE A 510 -0.30 19.66 -16.34
N MET A 511 0.14 18.44 -16.04
CA MET A 511 -0.73 17.29 -15.88
C MET A 511 -1.29 17.21 -14.45
N PRO A 512 -2.59 16.90 -14.28
CA PRO A 512 -3.15 16.53 -12.98
C PRO A 512 -2.40 15.36 -12.36
N ARG A 513 -2.05 15.51 -11.08
CA ARG A 513 -1.41 14.50 -10.24
C ARG A 513 -2.45 13.55 -9.68
N SER A 514 -2.02 12.30 -9.52
CA SER A 514 -2.73 11.27 -8.79
C SER A 514 -1.87 10.68 -7.68
N THR A 515 -2.46 9.90 -6.79
CA THR A 515 -1.72 9.09 -5.83
C THR A 515 -1.02 7.96 -6.59
N MET A 516 0.28 8.10 -6.90
CA MET A 516 1.10 6.99 -7.41
C MET A 516 2.13 6.57 -6.37
N PRO A 517 2.41 5.28 -6.21
CA PRO A 517 3.48 4.83 -5.34
C PRO A 517 4.85 5.24 -5.90
N ILE A 518 5.79 5.50 -5.00
CA ILE A 518 7.15 5.82 -5.37
C ILE A 518 7.87 4.55 -5.81
N ARG A 519 8.40 4.54 -7.03
CA ARG A 519 9.14 3.39 -7.55
C ARG A 519 10.29 3.04 -6.62
N GLY A 520 10.45 1.76 -6.27
CA GLY A 520 11.58 1.27 -5.49
C GLY A 520 11.55 1.63 -3.99
N LEU A 521 10.64 2.52 -3.56
CA LEU A 521 10.43 2.83 -2.16
C LEU A 521 9.52 1.75 -1.55
N ARG A 522 10.15 0.81 -0.84
CA ARG A 522 9.50 -0.34 -0.18
C ARG A 522 8.73 0.08 1.06
N ASP A 523 7.86 -0.80 1.56
CA ASP A 523 7.32 -0.77 2.93
C ASP A 523 6.83 0.62 3.37
N THR A 524 6.26 1.39 2.44
CA THR A 524 5.73 2.73 2.70
C THR A 524 4.33 2.82 2.14
N GLU A 525 3.43 3.40 2.92
CA GLU A 525 2.11 3.78 2.45
C GLU A 525 2.19 4.75 1.25
N PRO A 526 1.17 4.78 0.38
CA PRO A 526 1.19 5.61 -0.81
C PRO A 526 1.32 7.10 -0.49
N PHE A 527 2.33 7.73 -1.07
CA PHE A 527 2.44 9.19 -1.10
C PHE A 527 2.13 9.71 -2.50
N HIS A 528 1.17 10.64 -2.65
CA HIS A 528 0.99 11.45 -3.87
C HIS A 528 2.32 11.91 -4.48
N TRP A 529 2.65 11.33 -5.63
CA TRP A 529 3.86 11.62 -6.37
C TRP A 529 3.61 11.41 -7.87
N ASP A 530 4.22 12.23 -8.71
CA ASP A 530 4.00 12.25 -10.15
C ASP A 530 5.28 11.99 -10.97
N GLY A 531 6.39 11.62 -10.31
CA GLY A 531 7.67 11.40 -10.96
C GLY A 531 8.60 12.62 -10.99
N ILE A 532 8.22 13.75 -10.39
CA ILE A 532 8.92 15.04 -10.50
C ILE A 532 9.36 15.55 -9.11
N PRO A 533 10.57 16.15 -8.96
CA PRO A 533 11.50 16.61 -9.99
C PRO A 533 12.39 15.53 -10.62
N GLY A 534 12.24 14.27 -10.23
CA GLY A 534 12.89 13.12 -10.83
C GLY A 534 12.57 11.86 -10.05
N ASP A 535 12.84 10.71 -10.65
CA ASP A 535 12.65 9.42 -9.99
C ASP A 535 13.88 9.09 -9.11
N PRO A 536 13.72 8.89 -7.78
CA PRO A 536 14.82 8.55 -6.89
C PRO A 536 15.67 7.37 -7.40
N TYR A 537 15.07 6.44 -8.15
CA TYR A 537 15.76 5.25 -8.65
C TYR A 537 16.06 5.29 -10.17
N GLY A 538 15.86 6.43 -10.85
CA GLY A 538 16.16 6.64 -12.28
C GLY A 538 15.10 6.12 -13.26
N GLY A 539 15.45 5.77 -14.50
CA GLY A 539 14.50 5.17 -15.45
C GLY A 539 13.57 6.18 -16.15
N ASN A 540 12.70 5.66 -17.02
CA ASN A 540 11.65 6.46 -17.66
C ASN A 540 10.68 6.93 -16.59
N ASN A 541 10.17 8.17 -16.66
CA ASN A 541 9.19 8.71 -15.71
C ASN A 541 8.26 9.70 -16.41
N SER A 542 7.28 10.26 -15.69
CA SER A 542 6.31 11.21 -16.27
C SER A 542 6.97 12.43 -16.90
N ALA A 543 8.13 12.89 -16.42
CA ALA A 543 8.87 14.00 -17.02
C ALA A 543 9.54 13.60 -18.35
N ASN A 544 10.02 12.36 -18.46
CA ASN A 544 10.75 11.82 -19.61
C ASN A 544 10.20 10.45 -20.06
N ILE A 545 9.13 10.47 -20.84
CA ILE A 545 8.34 9.27 -21.22
C ILE A 545 8.98 8.45 -22.36
N HIS A 546 10.02 8.97 -22.99
CA HIS A 546 10.71 8.37 -24.14
C HIS A 546 12.21 8.15 -23.90
N GLY A 547 12.71 8.45 -22.70
CA GLY A 547 14.11 8.31 -22.30
C GLY A 547 14.23 7.98 -20.82
N SER A 548 15.38 7.43 -20.44
CA SER A 548 15.68 7.06 -19.06
C SER A 548 16.49 8.16 -18.39
N ASP A 549 16.07 8.59 -17.20
CA ASP A 549 16.86 9.49 -16.36
C ASP A 549 17.78 8.70 -15.42
N GLU A 550 18.88 9.32 -14.98
CA GLU A 550 19.75 8.76 -13.94
C GLU A 550 19.07 8.87 -12.56
N PRO A 551 19.33 7.93 -11.63
CA PRO A 551 18.80 8.02 -10.27
C PRO A 551 19.26 9.29 -9.54
N THR A 552 18.35 9.92 -8.80
CA THR A 552 18.68 11.08 -7.96
C THR A 552 19.05 10.69 -6.52
N SER A 553 18.78 9.44 -6.12
CA SER A 553 19.20 8.86 -4.83
C SER A 553 20.57 8.18 -4.90
N ILE A 554 21.17 7.96 -3.73
CA ILE A 554 22.43 7.23 -3.59
C ILE A 554 22.13 5.73 -3.55
N HIS A 555 22.73 4.97 -4.47
CA HIS A 555 22.54 3.53 -4.53
C HIS A 555 22.96 2.85 -3.22
N GLY A 556 22.03 2.11 -2.60
CA GLY A 556 22.25 1.42 -1.33
C GLY A 556 21.93 2.25 -0.08
N ASP A 557 21.53 3.52 -0.24
CA ASP A 557 21.07 4.39 0.84
C ASP A 557 19.59 4.75 0.62
N VAL A 558 18.72 4.02 1.31
CA VAL A 558 17.25 4.18 1.21
C VAL A 558 16.76 5.51 1.80
N ILE A 559 17.48 6.08 2.77
CA ILE A 559 17.13 7.37 3.39
C ILE A 559 17.29 8.47 2.33
N SER A 560 18.32 8.40 1.51
CA SER A 560 18.55 9.38 0.43
C SER A 560 17.39 9.47 -0.58
N ALA A 561 16.66 8.36 -0.80
CA ALA A 561 15.52 8.33 -1.71
C ALA A 561 14.31 9.08 -1.13
N ALA A 562 13.93 8.79 0.13
CA ALA A 562 12.88 9.52 0.83
C ALA A 562 13.23 11.00 1.00
N ARG A 563 14.50 11.30 1.31
CA ARG A 563 15.01 12.66 1.47
C ARG A 563 14.86 13.51 0.21
N HIS A 564 15.10 12.94 -0.98
CA HIS A 564 14.94 13.65 -2.24
C HIS A 564 13.50 14.15 -2.44
N LEU A 565 12.51 13.31 -2.09
CA LEU A 565 11.10 13.64 -2.22
C LEU A 565 10.67 14.70 -1.21
N ILE A 566 11.14 14.59 0.04
CA ILE A 566 10.91 15.60 1.08
C ILE A 566 11.46 16.96 0.64
N ASP A 567 12.70 16.99 0.12
CA ASP A 567 13.31 18.21 -0.39
C ASP A 567 12.48 18.85 -1.53
N GLY A 568 11.98 18.02 -2.45
CA GLY A 568 11.13 18.46 -3.56
C GLY A 568 9.78 19.03 -3.08
N ALA A 569 9.12 18.35 -2.14
CA ALA A 569 7.86 18.80 -1.56
C ALA A 569 8.01 20.12 -0.81
N LEU A 570 9.09 20.28 -0.04
CA LEU A 570 9.38 21.50 0.73
C LEU A 570 9.72 22.70 -0.17
N ALA A 571 10.44 22.49 -1.27
CA ALA A 571 10.74 23.54 -2.25
C ALA A 571 9.57 23.87 -3.21
N GLY A 572 8.64 22.93 -3.34
CA GLY A 572 7.49 22.98 -4.25
C GLY A 572 6.20 23.33 -3.53
N THR A 573 5.54 22.30 -2.99
CA THR A 573 4.19 22.34 -2.45
C THR A 573 4.08 23.08 -1.12
N MET A 574 5.12 23.02 -0.27
CA MET A 574 5.05 23.62 1.08
C MET A 574 5.59 25.06 1.13
N ALA A 575 6.19 25.54 0.04
CA ALA A 575 6.73 26.89 -0.06
C ALA A 575 5.81 27.84 -0.82
N VAL A 576 5.63 29.05 -0.27
CA VAL A 576 4.95 30.14 -1.00
C VAL A 576 5.73 30.47 -2.26
N VAL A 577 5.02 30.67 -3.38
CA VAL A 577 5.66 30.91 -4.68
C VAL A 577 6.46 32.21 -4.67
N GLY A 578 7.78 32.10 -4.89
CA GLY A 578 8.71 33.22 -4.88
C GLY A 578 9.44 33.41 -3.55
N ASP A 579 9.15 32.59 -2.54
CA ASP A 579 9.91 32.58 -1.29
C ASP A 579 11.32 31.99 -1.48
N GLU A 580 12.31 32.62 -0.86
CA GLU A 580 13.73 32.25 -0.95
C GLU A 580 14.29 31.67 0.35
N THR A 581 13.43 31.34 1.32
CA THR A 581 13.82 30.79 2.62
C THR A 581 14.51 29.45 2.45
N ILE A 582 15.69 29.34 3.04
CA ILE A 582 16.52 28.15 3.07
C ILE A 582 16.76 27.69 4.51
N ASN A 583 16.92 26.39 4.67
CA ASN A 583 17.27 25.77 5.94
C ASN A 583 18.77 25.89 6.26
N ASN A 584 19.20 25.21 7.33
CA ASN A 584 20.57 25.22 7.85
C ASN A 584 21.62 24.52 6.95
N GLU A 585 21.24 23.93 5.82
CA GLU A 585 22.13 23.34 4.81
C GLU A 585 21.95 23.99 3.41
N GLY A 586 21.19 25.08 3.33
CA GLY A 586 20.98 25.83 2.09
C GLY A 586 19.91 25.26 1.14
N LYS A 587 19.04 24.37 1.63
CA LYS A 587 17.89 23.82 0.88
C LYS A 587 16.63 24.64 1.14
N ALA A 588 15.80 24.85 0.12
CA ALA A 588 14.56 25.61 0.26
C ALA A 588 13.55 24.95 1.22
N GLY A 589 12.78 25.75 1.96
CA GLY A 589 11.73 25.31 2.88
C GLY A 589 12.12 25.36 4.37
N LEU A 590 11.13 25.28 5.26
CA LEU A 590 11.29 25.59 6.69
C LEU A 590 11.97 24.50 7.53
N LEU A 591 11.88 23.23 7.13
CA LEU A 591 12.43 22.14 7.93
C LEU A 591 13.97 22.09 7.85
N SER A 592 14.59 21.93 9.02
CA SER A 592 16.04 21.72 9.16
C SER A 592 16.51 20.40 8.54
N ALA A 593 17.83 20.27 8.35
CA ALA A 593 18.42 19.05 7.83
C ALA A 593 18.07 17.82 8.68
N ALA A 594 18.14 17.94 10.02
CA ALA A 594 17.84 16.85 10.93
C ALA A 594 16.36 16.43 10.88
N GLN A 595 15.43 17.38 10.84
CA GLN A 595 13.99 17.07 10.75
C GLN A 595 13.64 16.33 9.46
N ARG A 596 14.31 16.67 8.35
CA ARG A 596 14.12 15.99 7.07
C ARG A 596 14.71 14.57 7.06
N ASP A 597 15.77 14.30 7.83
CA ASP A 597 16.32 12.95 8.01
C ASP A 597 15.41 12.10 8.88
N GLU A 598 14.96 12.66 10.00
CA GLU A 598 13.98 12.02 10.90
C GLU A 598 12.65 11.74 10.17
N MET A 599 12.18 12.66 9.33
CA MET A 599 11.02 12.44 8.48
C MET A 599 11.29 11.30 7.47
N SER A 600 12.47 11.23 6.87
CA SER A 600 12.84 10.10 5.98
C SER A 600 12.78 8.76 6.72
N GLU A 601 13.31 8.70 7.94
CA GLU A 601 13.25 7.49 8.78
C GLU A 601 11.80 7.12 9.14
N PHE A 602 10.96 8.10 9.48
CA PHE A 602 9.54 7.87 9.73
C PHE A 602 8.84 7.30 8.49
N LEU A 603 8.97 7.95 7.33
CA LEU A 603 8.30 7.49 6.11
C LEU A 603 8.71 6.04 5.77
N LEU A 604 9.99 5.70 5.92
CA LEU A 604 10.52 4.33 5.70
C LEU A 604 10.13 3.31 6.78
N SER A 605 9.53 3.75 7.89
CA SER A 605 9.12 2.90 9.01
C SER A 605 7.65 2.51 8.99
N VAL A 606 6.83 3.15 8.15
CA VAL A 606 5.37 2.96 8.09
C VAL A 606 5.03 1.90 7.03
N PRO A 607 4.79 0.63 7.40
CA PRO A 607 4.56 -0.43 6.43
C PRO A 607 3.13 -0.39 5.89
N TYR A 608 2.87 -1.22 4.88
CA TYR A 608 1.49 -1.56 4.55
C TYR A 608 0.81 -2.35 5.68
N PRO A 609 -0.50 -2.16 5.89
CA PRO A 609 -1.23 -2.97 6.85
C PRO A 609 -1.44 -4.42 6.38
N PRO A 610 -1.73 -5.37 7.31
CA PRO A 610 -1.90 -6.81 7.04
C PRO A 610 -3.06 -7.09 6.09
N SER A 611 -2.87 -7.97 5.10
CA SER A 611 -3.81 -8.15 3.98
C SER A 611 -5.27 -8.35 4.40
N GLN A 612 -6.18 -7.57 3.80
CA GLN A 612 -7.59 -7.42 4.20
C GLN A 612 -8.35 -8.75 4.41
N LYS A 613 -8.06 -9.79 3.61
CA LYS A 613 -8.78 -11.07 3.70
C LYS A 613 -7.86 -12.28 3.83
N ARG A 614 -6.59 -12.12 4.22
CA ARG A 614 -5.73 -13.29 4.40
C ARG A 614 -6.30 -14.20 5.51
N PRO A 615 -6.52 -15.49 5.23
CA PRO A 615 -7.05 -16.43 6.22
C PRO A 615 -6.21 -16.46 7.50
N TYR A 616 -6.86 -16.51 8.68
CA TYR A 616 -6.14 -16.41 9.95
C TYR A 616 -5.20 -17.60 10.26
N ASP A 617 -5.30 -18.70 9.51
CA ASP A 617 -4.38 -19.84 9.55
C ASP A 617 -3.18 -19.69 8.60
N ASN A 618 -3.08 -18.54 7.95
CA ASN A 618 -2.07 -18.15 6.96
C ASN A 618 -2.14 -18.92 5.63
N VAL A 619 -3.13 -19.81 5.43
CA VAL A 619 -3.24 -20.63 4.23
C VAL A 619 -4.18 -19.97 3.23
N VAL A 620 -3.64 -19.42 2.15
CA VAL A 620 -4.47 -18.81 1.11
C VAL A 620 -5.46 -19.81 0.49
N THR A 621 -6.65 -19.31 0.14
CA THR A 621 -7.74 -20.11 -0.39
C THR A 621 -7.40 -20.67 -1.78
N ASP A 622 -8.06 -21.77 -2.17
CA ASP A 622 -7.92 -22.32 -3.53
C ASP A 622 -8.32 -21.32 -4.62
N ARG A 623 -9.23 -20.40 -4.28
CA ARG A 623 -9.65 -19.32 -5.18
C ARG A 623 -8.51 -18.32 -5.35
N ALA A 624 -7.88 -17.84 -4.28
CA ALA A 624 -6.70 -16.99 -4.36
C ALA A 624 -5.53 -17.66 -5.08
N LYS A 625 -5.25 -18.95 -4.82
CA LYS A 625 -4.25 -19.74 -5.57
C LYS A 625 -4.56 -19.76 -7.07
N ARG A 626 -5.83 -19.94 -7.45
CA ARG A 626 -6.23 -19.85 -8.86
C ARG A 626 -6.03 -18.44 -9.42
N GLY A 627 -6.23 -17.40 -8.60
CA GLY A 627 -5.86 -16.03 -8.94
C GLY A 627 -4.37 -15.88 -9.27
N PHE A 628 -3.48 -16.38 -8.42
CA PHE A 628 -2.02 -16.41 -8.70
C PHE A 628 -1.71 -17.10 -10.03
N GLN A 629 -2.30 -18.26 -10.29
CA GLN A 629 -2.12 -18.97 -11.55
C GLN A 629 -2.62 -18.16 -12.76
N LEU A 630 -3.82 -17.58 -12.67
CA LEU A 630 -4.40 -16.76 -13.73
C LEU A 630 -3.57 -15.50 -13.99
N PHE A 631 -3.07 -14.85 -12.95
CA PHE A 631 -2.30 -13.64 -13.06
C PHE A 631 -0.92 -13.90 -13.68
N HIS A 632 -0.20 -14.92 -13.21
CA HIS A 632 1.21 -15.14 -13.55
C HIS A 632 1.46 -16.16 -14.66
N ILE A 633 0.52 -17.07 -14.94
CA ILE A 633 0.76 -18.23 -15.81
C ILE A 633 -0.28 -18.32 -16.93
N ASP A 634 -1.56 -18.49 -16.59
CA ASP A 634 -2.59 -18.87 -17.55
C ASP A 634 -3.17 -17.66 -18.31
N GLY A 635 -3.18 -16.48 -17.70
CA GLY A 635 -3.71 -15.25 -18.26
C GLY A 635 -5.23 -15.24 -18.44
N ASP A 636 -5.76 -14.10 -18.85
CA ASP A 636 -7.16 -13.91 -19.18
C ASP A 636 -7.47 -14.29 -20.65
N LEU A 637 -8.57 -15.01 -20.87
CA LEU A 637 -8.99 -15.48 -22.20
C LEU A 637 -9.91 -14.46 -22.86
N ASP A 638 -9.32 -13.38 -23.35
CA ASP A 638 -10.04 -12.40 -24.17
C ASP A 638 -10.29 -12.99 -25.59
N PRO A 639 -11.56 -13.20 -26.00
CA PRO A 639 -11.87 -13.79 -27.31
C PRO A 639 -11.47 -12.89 -28.48
N THR A 640 -11.17 -11.61 -28.23
CA THR A 640 -10.67 -10.67 -29.25
C THR A 640 -9.15 -10.78 -29.45
N LYS A 641 -8.44 -11.51 -28.59
CA LYS A 641 -6.99 -11.69 -28.63
C LYS A 641 -6.63 -13.12 -29.07
N PRO A 642 -5.53 -13.30 -29.82
CA PRO A 642 -5.09 -14.61 -30.27
C PRO A 642 -4.43 -15.45 -29.15
N GLN A 643 -4.03 -14.81 -28.04
CA GLN A 643 -3.36 -15.45 -26.90
C GLN A 643 -3.94 -14.89 -25.61
N ALA A 644 -3.85 -15.68 -24.54
CA ALA A 644 -4.25 -15.25 -23.21
C ALA A 644 -3.41 -14.04 -22.75
N ASN A 645 -4.06 -13.06 -22.15
CA ASN A 645 -3.39 -11.89 -21.60
C ASN A 645 -2.90 -12.20 -20.18
N VAL A 646 -1.60 -12.44 -20.02
CA VAL A 646 -1.00 -12.74 -18.71
C VAL A 646 -0.52 -11.44 -18.08
N CYS A 647 -1.27 -10.94 -17.08
CA CYS A 647 -0.93 -9.70 -16.37
C CYS A 647 0.51 -9.74 -15.81
N GLY A 648 0.92 -10.90 -15.30
CA GLY A 648 2.25 -11.16 -14.76
C GLY A 648 3.41 -10.97 -15.73
N ASN A 649 3.16 -10.84 -17.05
CA ASN A 649 4.18 -10.53 -18.05
C ASN A 649 4.59 -9.06 -18.06
N CYS A 650 3.65 -8.18 -17.71
CA CYS A 650 3.82 -6.73 -17.68
C CYS A 650 3.94 -6.22 -16.25
N HIS A 651 3.17 -6.79 -15.33
CA HIS A 651 3.14 -6.43 -13.91
C HIS A 651 3.91 -7.46 -13.10
N ARG A 652 4.91 -7.01 -12.33
CA ARG A 652 5.66 -7.88 -11.42
C ARG A 652 5.13 -7.69 -10.01
N MET A 653 5.02 -8.78 -9.27
CA MET A 653 4.63 -8.78 -7.85
C MET A 653 5.72 -9.44 -7.01
N PRO A 654 6.81 -8.70 -6.77
CA PRO A 654 7.14 -8.43 -5.36
C PRO A 654 7.05 -6.93 -5.05
N PHE A 655 6.90 -6.60 -3.77
CA PHE A 655 6.81 -5.25 -3.19
C PHE A 655 7.92 -4.25 -3.57
N LEU A 656 8.92 -4.71 -4.31
CA LEU A 656 10.12 -3.97 -4.68
C LEU A 656 10.11 -3.46 -6.13
N VAL A 657 9.06 -3.70 -6.92
CA VAL A 657 8.99 -3.27 -8.33
C VAL A 657 7.72 -2.50 -8.65
N SER A 658 7.91 -1.21 -8.89
CA SER A 658 7.05 -0.44 -9.79
C SER A 658 7.63 -0.57 -11.19
N THR A 659 6.91 -1.21 -12.11
CA THR A 659 7.32 -1.26 -13.51
C THR A 659 6.90 0.03 -14.18
N ASN A 660 7.80 1.03 -14.20
CA ASN A 660 7.59 2.26 -14.95
C ASN A 660 7.57 1.94 -16.46
N THR A 661 6.42 1.50 -16.96
CA THR A 661 6.21 1.25 -18.36
C THR A 661 5.71 2.55 -18.97
N PRO A 662 6.45 3.18 -19.90
CA PRO A 662 5.95 4.34 -20.61
C PRO A 662 4.74 3.90 -21.43
N GLY A 663 3.52 4.24 -20.99
CA GLY A 663 2.34 3.83 -21.74
C GLY A 663 1.10 3.43 -20.95
N THR A 664 1.24 2.88 -19.73
CA THR A 664 0.11 2.13 -19.14
C THR A 664 0.03 2.12 -17.62
N GLY A 665 0.83 2.96 -16.94
CA GLY A 665 0.86 3.20 -15.49
C GLY A 665 -0.03 2.31 -14.65
N MET A 666 0.51 1.16 -14.26
CA MET A 666 -0.02 0.28 -13.21
C MET A 666 1.17 0.04 -12.29
N ASP A 667 1.50 1.12 -11.60
CA ASP A 667 2.59 1.23 -10.67
C ASP A 667 1.96 1.00 -9.30
N ALA A 668 2.12 -0.22 -8.79
CA ALA A 668 1.52 -0.67 -7.53
C ALA A 668 2.46 -1.70 -6.89
N PRO A 669 3.37 -1.30 -5.98
CA PRO A 669 4.24 -2.23 -5.28
C PRO A 669 3.41 -3.16 -4.38
N THR A 670 2.26 -2.68 -3.88
CA THR A 670 1.19 -3.50 -3.28
C THR A 670 -0.12 -3.31 -4.03
N TRP A 671 -1.01 -4.29 -3.92
CA TRP A 671 -2.37 -4.16 -4.43
C TRP A 671 -3.38 -3.61 -3.41
N ARG A 672 -2.97 -3.36 -2.16
CA ARG A 672 -3.80 -2.66 -1.17
C ARG A 672 -3.85 -1.17 -1.49
N GLY A 673 -5.05 -0.61 -1.64
CA GLY A 673 -5.27 0.74 -2.15
C GLY A 673 -4.89 0.90 -3.63
N ALA A 674 -4.49 -0.17 -4.34
CA ALA A 674 -4.32 -0.12 -5.80
C ALA A 674 -5.66 0.09 -6.52
N TYR A 675 -6.78 -0.03 -5.80
CA TYR A 675 -8.14 0.11 -6.29
C TYR A 675 -8.54 1.57 -6.48
N ASP A 676 -8.29 2.45 -5.50
CA ASP A 676 -8.38 3.90 -5.67
C ASP A 676 -7.38 4.38 -6.72
N ARG A 677 -6.17 3.84 -6.70
CA ARG A 677 -5.12 4.15 -7.68
C ARG A 677 -5.43 3.63 -9.10
N PHE A 678 -6.30 2.63 -9.24
CA PHE A 678 -6.70 2.07 -10.54
C PHE A 678 -7.64 2.99 -11.29
N LEU A 679 -8.53 3.65 -10.55
CA LEU A 679 -9.34 4.73 -11.08
C LEU A 679 -8.45 5.90 -11.43
N ILE A 680 -7.54 6.27 -10.54
CA ILE A 680 -6.57 7.29 -10.84
C ILE A 680 -5.39 6.74 -11.67
N LEU A 681 -5.71 6.05 -12.78
CA LEU A 681 -4.84 5.94 -13.96
C LEU A 681 -4.14 7.29 -14.17
N PRO A 682 -2.94 7.35 -14.77
CA PRO A 682 -2.24 8.62 -14.98
C PRO A 682 -3.21 9.73 -15.41
N GLN A 683 -3.38 10.72 -14.52
CA GLN A 683 -4.25 11.91 -14.66
C GLN A 683 -5.77 11.73 -14.46
N GLY A 684 -6.29 10.57 -14.05
CA GLY A 684 -7.72 10.36 -13.77
C GLY A 684 -8.63 10.29 -15.01
N ARG A 685 -8.07 10.02 -16.20
CA ARG A 685 -8.76 10.15 -17.50
C ARG A 685 -9.95 9.20 -17.77
N LEU A 686 -10.19 8.23 -16.88
CA LEU A 686 -11.34 7.31 -16.94
C LEU A 686 -12.39 7.59 -15.84
N ASN A 687 -12.15 8.59 -14.99
CA ASN A 687 -12.99 8.94 -13.84
C ASN A 687 -13.88 10.12 -14.17
N ILE A 688 -14.61 9.98 -15.27
CA ILE A 688 -15.41 11.05 -15.87
C ILE A 688 -16.82 10.49 -16.01
N LEU A 689 -17.82 11.18 -15.46
CA LEU A 689 -19.21 10.67 -15.44
C LEU A 689 -19.78 10.36 -16.83
N GLU A 690 -19.30 11.02 -17.86
CA GLU A 690 -19.68 10.78 -19.25
C GLU A 690 -19.32 9.37 -19.75
N PHE A 691 -18.53 8.62 -18.98
CA PHE A 691 -18.43 7.19 -19.15
C PHE A 691 -19.50 6.48 -18.31
N ASP A 692 -20.52 5.93 -18.97
CA ASP A 692 -21.62 5.19 -18.31
C ASP A 692 -21.14 4.14 -17.30
N PHE A 693 -19.97 3.54 -17.52
CA PHE A 693 -19.41 2.57 -16.59
C PHE A 693 -18.96 3.22 -15.28
N TYR A 694 -18.33 4.39 -15.35
CA TYR A 694 -17.85 5.12 -14.19
C TYR A 694 -19.02 5.72 -13.41
N GLU A 695 -20.00 6.32 -14.11
CA GLU A 695 -21.22 6.86 -13.48
C GLU A 695 -21.89 5.82 -12.56
N ARG A 696 -22.12 4.59 -13.06
CA ARG A 696 -22.77 3.53 -12.29
C ARG A 696 -22.00 3.13 -11.03
N ILE A 697 -20.68 3.21 -11.06
CA ILE A 697 -19.81 2.84 -9.94
C ILE A 697 -19.72 4.00 -8.94
N ALA A 698 -19.56 5.23 -9.42
CA ALA A 698 -19.57 6.44 -8.60
C ALA A 698 -20.88 6.54 -7.81
N GLN A 699 -22.02 6.19 -8.43
CA GLN A 699 -23.31 6.15 -7.73
C GLN A 699 -23.36 5.16 -6.56
N GLN A 700 -22.54 4.10 -6.59
CA GLN A 700 -22.46 3.07 -5.55
C GLN A 700 -21.43 3.37 -4.46
N GLY A 701 -20.76 4.53 -4.50
CA GLY A 701 -19.65 4.83 -3.60
C GLY A 701 -18.34 4.18 -4.04
N ILE A 702 -18.20 3.83 -5.32
CA ILE A 702 -16.96 3.34 -5.91
C ILE A 702 -16.48 1.99 -5.32
N PRO A 703 -17.33 0.94 -5.21
CA PRO A 703 -16.90 -0.33 -4.63
C PRO A 703 -15.70 -0.94 -5.40
N GLU A 704 -14.59 -1.15 -4.68
CA GLU A 704 -13.29 -1.50 -5.25
C GLU A 704 -13.33 -2.76 -6.13
N LYS A 705 -14.08 -3.77 -5.69
CA LYS A 705 -14.24 -5.02 -6.44
C LYS A 705 -14.90 -4.81 -7.79
N GLU A 706 -15.95 -3.98 -7.84
CA GLU A 706 -16.63 -3.70 -9.10
C GLU A 706 -15.73 -2.86 -10.00
N MET A 707 -15.01 -1.89 -9.44
CA MET A 707 -13.97 -1.16 -10.15
C MET A 707 -12.94 -2.07 -10.81
N TRP A 708 -12.41 -3.00 -10.04
CA TRP A 708 -11.38 -3.91 -10.49
C TRP A 708 -11.86 -4.87 -11.59
N ARG A 709 -13.13 -5.30 -11.54
CA ARG A 709 -13.73 -6.12 -12.61
C ARG A 709 -13.69 -5.43 -13.98
N PHE A 710 -13.65 -4.09 -14.05
CA PHE A 710 -13.53 -3.38 -15.33
C PHE A 710 -12.18 -3.61 -16.01
N SER A 711 -11.09 -3.80 -15.24
CA SER A 711 -9.74 -3.99 -15.79
C SER A 711 -9.62 -5.20 -16.74
N TRP A 712 -10.49 -6.20 -16.58
CA TRP A 712 -10.61 -7.38 -17.44
C TRP A 712 -11.99 -7.50 -18.09
N GLY A 713 -12.68 -6.38 -18.31
CA GLY A 713 -13.96 -6.35 -19.02
C GLY A 713 -15.07 -7.20 -18.38
N GLY A 714 -15.07 -7.33 -17.06
CA GLY A 714 -16.13 -7.99 -16.27
C GLY A 714 -16.16 -9.52 -16.34
N ARG A 715 -15.20 -10.15 -17.03
CA ARG A 715 -15.13 -11.61 -17.22
C ARG A 715 -14.92 -12.37 -15.91
N GLU A 716 -15.90 -13.20 -15.55
CA GLU A 716 -15.91 -13.90 -14.26
C GLU A 716 -14.76 -14.89 -14.06
N ARG A 717 -14.20 -15.45 -15.15
CA ARG A 717 -13.05 -16.38 -15.08
C ARG A 717 -11.87 -15.74 -14.34
N PHE A 718 -11.70 -14.43 -14.42
CA PHE A 718 -10.60 -13.70 -13.81
C PHE A 718 -10.92 -13.15 -12.42
N ASN A 719 -12.17 -13.31 -11.93
CA ASN A 719 -12.55 -12.95 -10.56
C ASN A 719 -11.62 -13.52 -9.47
N PRO A 720 -11.06 -14.75 -9.56
CA PRO A 720 -10.12 -15.27 -8.57
C PRO A 720 -8.86 -14.42 -8.35
N VAL A 721 -8.50 -13.56 -9.31
CA VAL A 721 -7.39 -12.61 -9.18
C VAL A 721 -7.70 -11.54 -8.13
N TRP A 722 -8.97 -11.20 -7.91
CA TRP A 722 -9.37 -10.35 -6.80
C TRP A 722 -9.04 -11.00 -5.45
N ASP A 723 -9.36 -12.29 -5.29
CA ASP A 723 -9.08 -13.03 -4.06
C ASP A 723 -7.56 -13.17 -3.83
N MET A 724 -6.77 -13.34 -4.89
CA MET A 724 -5.30 -13.28 -4.81
C MET A 724 -4.79 -11.96 -4.24
N VAL A 725 -5.38 -10.83 -4.65
CA VAL A 725 -4.99 -9.52 -4.13
C VAL A 725 -5.32 -9.40 -2.64
N LEU A 726 -6.54 -9.76 -2.25
CA LEU A 726 -7.00 -9.61 -0.87
C LEU A 726 -6.26 -10.51 0.12
N GLU A 727 -5.76 -11.66 -0.35
CA GLU A 727 -5.10 -12.66 0.49
C GLU A 727 -3.56 -12.66 0.37
N GLY A 728 -3.00 -12.03 -0.67
CA GLY A 728 -1.56 -12.02 -0.95
C GLY A 728 -0.75 -11.38 0.18
N SER A 729 0.38 -11.98 0.52
CA SER A 729 1.19 -11.62 1.70
C SER A 729 1.72 -10.18 1.64
N THR A 730 1.36 -9.34 2.60
CA THR A 730 1.95 -8.00 2.86
C THR A 730 3.10 -8.05 3.88
N GLY A 731 3.59 -9.26 4.17
CA GLY A 731 4.65 -9.50 5.15
C GLY A 731 4.18 -9.95 6.52
N TYR A 732 2.87 -10.03 6.72
CA TYR A 732 2.25 -10.52 7.94
C TYR A 732 1.62 -11.89 7.70
N SER A 733 1.68 -12.74 8.73
CA SER A 733 0.83 -13.94 8.80
C SER A 733 -0.62 -13.51 8.89
N GLY A 734 -1.56 -14.29 8.35
CA GLY A 734 -2.99 -14.03 8.57
C GLY A 734 -3.39 -14.08 10.05
N ALA A 735 -2.59 -14.74 10.90
CA ALA A 735 -2.76 -14.80 12.35
C ALA A 735 -2.33 -13.51 13.08
N PHE A 736 -1.56 -12.63 12.43
CA PHE A 736 -1.14 -11.36 13.03
C PHE A 736 -2.35 -10.47 13.34
N ALA A 737 -2.29 -9.77 14.47
CA ALA A 737 -3.33 -8.92 15.05
C ALA A 737 -4.64 -9.63 15.42
N ARG A 738 -4.83 -10.91 15.07
CA ARG A 738 -6.05 -11.64 15.41
C ARG A 738 -6.13 -11.84 16.91
N GLN A 739 -7.35 -11.66 17.43
CA GLN A 739 -7.64 -11.75 18.84
C GLN A 739 -8.76 -12.73 19.12
N LEU A 740 -8.80 -13.25 20.35
CA LEU A 740 -10.01 -13.88 20.90
C LEU A 740 -10.02 -13.70 22.41
N THR A 741 -11.21 -13.60 23.00
CA THR A 741 -11.37 -13.64 24.45
C THR A 741 -12.00 -14.96 24.85
N LEU A 742 -11.31 -15.76 25.66
CA LEU A 742 -11.85 -16.95 26.33
C LEU A 742 -12.56 -16.52 27.61
N ASN A 743 -13.83 -16.89 27.75
CA ASN A 743 -14.68 -16.72 28.93
C ASN A 743 -15.83 -17.74 28.87
N GLU A 744 -16.73 -17.74 29.86
CA GLU A 744 -17.87 -18.68 29.95
C GLU A 744 -18.72 -18.73 28.66
N ARG A 745 -18.81 -17.62 27.92
CA ARG A 745 -19.60 -17.56 26.68
C ARG A 745 -18.86 -18.15 25.48
N SER A 746 -17.57 -17.87 25.35
CA SER A 746 -16.77 -18.23 24.16
C SER A 746 -16.07 -19.58 24.31
N ALA A 747 -16.00 -20.15 25.52
CA ALA A 747 -15.34 -21.41 25.81
C ALA A 747 -15.90 -22.59 25.01
N GLN A 748 -17.14 -22.53 24.53
CA GLN A 748 -17.77 -23.57 23.70
C GLN A 748 -18.07 -23.10 22.26
N ASP A 749 -17.54 -21.95 21.83
CA ASP A 749 -17.79 -21.43 20.48
C ASP A 749 -16.84 -22.10 19.46
N GLU A 750 -17.42 -22.84 18.52
CA GLU A 750 -16.67 -23.61 17.50
C GLU A 750 -15.75 -22.73 16.64
N GLN A 751 -16.19 -21.51 16.29
CA GLN A 751 -15.38 -20.60 15.48
C GLN A 751 -14.19 -20.05 16.28
N MET A 752 -14.39 -19.79 17.58
CA MET A 752 -13.30 -19.39 18.47
C MET A 752 -12.29 -20.51 18.68
N HIS A 753 -12.73 -21.77 18.74
CA HIS A 753 -11.83 -22.92 18.82
C HIS A 753 -10.98 -23.07 17.55
N ASP A 754 -11.58 -22.91 16.37
CA ASP A 754 -10.85 -22.95 15.09
C ASP A 754 -9.81 -21.83 15.01
N LEU A 755 -10.17 -20.62 15.45
CA LEU A 755 -9.24 -19.50 15.54
C LEU A 755 -8.08 -19.79 16.53
N LEU A 756 -8.38 -20.27 17.74
CA LEU A 756 -7.37 -20.59 18.74
C LEU A 756 -6.35 -21.63 18.22
N ILE A 757 -6.85 -22.68 17.56
CA ILE A 757 -6.01 -23.69 16.91
C ILE A 757 -5.07 -23.05 15.88
N ALA A 758 -5.59 -22.14 15.06
CA ALA A 758 -4.80 -21.46 14.05
C ALA A 758 -3.72 -20.56 14.66
N LEU A 759 -4.06 -19.77 15.69
CA LEU A 759 -3.11 -18.91 16.39
C LEU A 759 -1.98 -19.70 17.04
N GLU A 760 -2.30 -20.76 17.78
CA GLU A 760 -1.31 -21.65 18.38
C GLU A 760 -0.42 -22.30 17.33
N SER A 761 -1.01 -22.70 16.20
CA SER A 761 -0.27 -23.28 15.09
C SER A 761 0.71 -22.27 14.47
N SER A 762 0.29 -21.03 14.23
CA SER A 762 1.17 -19.99 13.69
C SER A 762 2.26 -19.60 14.69
N ALA A 763 1.95 -19.57 15.99
CA ALA A 763 2.93 -19.32 17.04
C ALA A 763 3.97 -20.45 17.15
N ALA A 764 3.53 -21.71 17.06
CA ALA A 764 4.42 -22.87 17.04
C ALA A 764 5.35 -22.89 15.80
N GLU A 765 4.88 -22.32 14.69
CA GLU A 765 5.66 -22.14 13.46
C GLU A 765 6.56 -20.89 13.51
N GLU A 766 6.53 -20.12 14.59
CA GLU A 766 7.24 -18.85 14.79
C GLU A 766 6.80 -17.71 13.86
N ALA A 767 5.67 -17.87 13.14
CA ALA A 767 5.12 -16.85 12.26
C ALA A 767 4.55 -15.64 13.03
N ILE A 768 4.13 -15.86 14.29
CA ILE A 768 3.68 -14.84 15.24
C ILE A 768 4.20 -15.14 16.64
N ILE A 769 4.02 -14.19 17.56
CA ILE A 769 4.11 -14.37 19.01
C ILE A 769 2.68 -14.30 19.56
N LEU A 770 2.23 -15.33 20.27
CA LEU A 770 0.88 -15.34 20.84
C LEU A 770 0.95 -15.03 22.34
N GLU A 771 0.30 -13.94 22.73
CA GLU A 771 0.27 -13.46 24.12
C GLU A 771 -1.16 -13.40 24.64
N GLY A 772 -1.32 -13.53 25.95
CA GLY A 772 -2.59 -13.48 26.64
C GLY A 772 -2.59 -12.51 27.80
N HIS A 773 -3.64 -11.71 27.93
CA HIS A 773 -3.86 -10.83 29.09
C HIS A 773 -5.27 -11.02 29.63
N GLY A 774 -5.41 -11.13 30.95
CA GLY A 774 -6.68 -11.49 31.54
C GLY A 774 -6.67 -11.57 33.06
N LEU A 775 -7.65 -12.29 33.59
CA LEU A 775 -7.90 -12.46 35.01
C LEU A 775 -8.23 -13.93 35.33
N LEU A 776 -7.67 -14.40 36.45
CA LEU A 776 -8.19 -15.53 37.20
C LEU A 776 -9.21 -15.03 38.20
N LEU A 777 -10.44 -15.54 38.14
CA LEU A 777 -11.53 -15.20 39.04
C LEU A 777 -11.63 -16.26 40.13
N THR A 778 -11.54 -15.83 41.39
CA THR A 778 -11.58 -16.72 42.57
C THR A 778 -12.63 -16.26 43.56
N ASP A 779 -13.01 -17.12 44.50
CA ASP A 779 -13.88 -16.77 45.64
C ASP A 779 -13.35 -15.58 46.49
N ARG A 780 -12.07 -15.23 46.35
CA ARG A 780 -11.39 -14.16 47.11
C ARG A 780 -11.19 -12.87 46.31
N GLY A 781 -11.59 -12.82 45.03
CA GLY A 781 -11.36 -11.70 44.13
C GLY A 781 -10.73 -12.15 42.80
N SER A 782 -10.19 -11.19 42.04
CA SER A 782 -9.51 -11.44 40.76
C SER A 782 -7.99 -11.29 40.87
N GLU A 783 -7.25 -12.09 40.11
CA GLU A 783 -5.78 -12.05 39.98
C GLU A 783 -5.40 -11.86 38.52
N GLU A 784 -4.47 -10.94 38.23
CA GLU A 784 -3.99 -10.70 36.87
C GLU A 784 -3.23 -11.89 36.30
N LEU A 785 -3.51 -12.19 35.03
CA LEU A 785 -2.87 -13.25 34.30
C LEU A 785 -2.31 -12.71 32.98
N SER A 786 -0.99 -12.84 32.82
CA SER A 786 -0.31 -12.63 31.53
C SER A 786 0.37 -13.92 31.09
N LEU A 787 0.01 -14.41 29.90
CA LEU A 787 0.47 -15.67 29.32
C LEU A 787 1.25 -15.42 28.04
N ARG A 788 2.21 -16.31 27.73
CA ARG A 788 2.84 -16.41 26.41
C ARG A 788 2.81 -17.85 25.93
N TYR A 789 2.47 -18.05 24.67
CA TYR A 789 2.52 -19.38 24.06
C TYR A 789 3.96 -19.78 23.75
N GLN A 790 4.34 -20.99 24.16
CA GLN A 790 5.61 -21.63 23.87
C GLN A 790 5.39 -23.10 23.54
N SER A 791 5.96 -23.56 22.42
CA SER A 791 5.89 -24.98 22.08
C SER A 791 6.61 -25.81 23.16
N ALA A 792 5.91 -26.79 23.74
CA ALA A 792 6.35 -27.55 24.90
C ALA A 792 5.99 -29.02 24.73
N ALA A 793 6.94 -29.92 24.95
CA ALA A 793 6.73 -31.36 24.77
C ALA A 793 5.71 -31.99 25.73
N ASN A 794 5.38 -31.30 26.83
CA ASN A 794 4.41 -31.72 27.83
C ASN A 794 2.96 -31.29 27.51
N GLY A 795 2.72 -30.60 26.38
CA GLY A 795 1.40 -30.09 25.96
C GLY A 795 0.92 -28.85 26.72
N LYS A 796 1.71 -28.32 27.66
CA LYS A 796 1.38 -27.11 28.44
C LYS A 796 2.08 -25.91 27.82
N HIS A 797 1.45 -25.36 26.80
CA HIS A 797 2.05 -24.34 25.95
C HIS A 797 1.95 -22.92 26.51
N TYR A 798 1.03 -22.64 27.43
CA TYR A 798 0.82 -21.28 27.93
C TYR A 798 1.60 -21.06 29.23
N VAL A 799 2.65 -20.25 29.15
CA VAL A 799 3.56 -19.98 30.26
C VAL A 799 3.30 -18.56 30.82
N PRO A 800 3.13 -18.40 32.14
CA PRO A 800 3.00 -17.08 32.76
C PRO A 800 4.27 -16.22 32.58
N VAL A 801 4.11 -14.95 32.22
CA VAL A 801 5.24 -14.03 31.93
C VAL A 801 5.90 -13.48 33.22
N HIS A 802 5.15 -13.37 34.33
CA HIS A 802 5.60 -12.71 35.57
C HIS A 802 5.37 -13.50 36.86
N LEU A 803 5.20 -14.82 36.78
CA LEU A 803 5.04 -15.69 37.94
C LEU A 803 5.95 -16.92 37.81
N ASP A 804 6.47 -17.44 38.93
CA ASP A 804 6.91 -18.84 39.07
C ASP A 804 5.66 -19.75 38.99
N GLY A 805 4.96 -19.67 37.86
CA GLY A 805 3.59 -20.13 37.68
C GLY A 805 3.51 -21.46 36.93
N LYS A 806 2.42 -22.19 37.17
CA LYS A 806 2.11 -23.44 36.47
C LYS A 806 1.76 -23.11 35.01
N ALA A 807 2.44 -23.74 34.05
CA ALA A 807 2.04 -23.68 32.64
C ALA A 807 0.71 -24.41 32.39
N PHE A 808 -0.07 -23.90 31.44
CA PHE A 808 -1.41 -24.39 31.11
C PHE A 808 -1.46 -25.04 29.73
N SER A 809 -2.26 -26.10 29.58
CA SER A 809 -2.68 -26.60 28.27
C SER A 809 -3.87 -25.79 27.75
N ARG A 810 -4.18 -25.94 26.46
CA ARG A 810 -5.39 -25.35 25.86
C ARG A 810 -6.66 -25.80 26.58
N GLU A 811 -6.75 -27.09 26.87
CA GLU A 811 -7.91 -27.69 27.55
C GLU A 811 -8.07 -27.12 28.96
N GLU A 812 -6.98 -26.96 29.72
CA GLU A 812 -7.04 -26.32 31.04
C GLU A 812 -7.56 -24.87 30.94
N LEU A 813 -7.13 -24.08 29.94
CA LEU A 813 -7.64 -22.71 29.74
C LEU A 813 -9.13 -22.71 29.37
N ILE A 814 -9.56 -23.60 28.46
CA ILE A 814 -10.97 -23.71 28.04
C ILE A 814 -11.86 -24.13 29.22
N GLU A 815 -11.44 -25.14 29.99
CA GLU A 815 -12.19 -25.63 31.17
C GLU A 815 -12.36 -24.52 32.22
N MET A 816 -11.29 -23.76 32.51
CA MET A 816 -11.35 -22.64 33.45
C MET A 816 -12.21 -21.49 32.92
N ALA A 817 -12.19 -21.23 31.61
CA ALA A 817 -13.06 -20.23 31.01
C ALA A 817 -14.53 -20.65 31.09
N ASP A 818 -14.84 -21.93 30.77
CA ASP A 818 -16.18 -22.52 30.83
C ASP A 818 -16.78 -22.50 32.24
N SER A 819 -15.95 -22.69 33.28
CA SER A 819 -16.39 -22.59 34.68
C SER A 819 -16.53 -21.16 35.20
N GLY A 820 -16.14 -20.15 34.41
CA GLY A 820 -16.12 -18.75 34.82
C GLY A 820 -14.95 -18.38 35.74
N GLU A 821 -13.94 -19.24 35.88
CA GLU A 821 -12.73 -18.99 36.66
C GLU A 821 -11.66 -18.21 35.87
N LEU A 822 -11.81 -18.10 34.55
CA LEU A 822 -10.85 -17.43 33.68
C LEU A 822 -11.54 -16.52 32.67
N ILE A 823 -10.99 -15.31 32.52
CA ILE A 823 -11.21 -14.47 31.36
C ILE A 823 -9.84 -14.11 30.80
N VAL A 824 -9.53 -14.47 29.56
CA VAL A 824 -8.25 -14.12 28.93
C VAL A 824 -8.43 -13.75 27.47
N THR A 825 -7.87 -12.62 27.08
CA THR A 825 -7.77 -12.21 25.67
C THR A 825 -6.41 -12.62 25.13
N LEU A 826 -6.40 -13.46 24.10
CA LEU A 826 -5.21 -13.87 23.37
C LEU A 826 -5.07 -13.03 22.10
N THR A 827 -3.87 -12.52 21.82
CA THR A 827 -3.55 -11.67 20.65
C THR A 827 -2.30 -12.21 19.94
N GLY A 828 -2.37 -12.33 18.62
CA GLY A 828 -1.21 -12.64 17.78
C GLY A 828 -0.40 -11.40 17.44
N TYR A 829 0.78 -11.24 18.05
CA TYR A 829 1.75 -10.18 17.76
C TYR A 829 2.80 -10.63 16.76
N HIS A 830 3.56 -9.66 16.25
CA HIS A 830 4.77 -9.92 15.49
C HIS A 830 5.99 -9.87 16.44
N GLY A 831 7.17 -10.30 15.98
CA GLY A 831 8.43 -10.12 16.69
C GLY A 831 9.01 -8.71 16.52
N GLU A 832 10.02 -8.35 17.31
CA GLU A 832 10.63 -7.01 17.29
C GLU A 832 11.33 -6.63 15.97
N ARG A 833 11.71 -7.61 15.12
CA ARG A 833 12.46 -7.36 13.88
C ARG A 833 11.54 -6.95 12.74
N SER A 834 10.74 -5.92 12.96
CA SER A 834 9.81 -5.35 11.97
C SER A 834 10.03 -3.87 11.66
N ASP A 835 11.11 -3.27 12.16
CA ASP A 835 11.43 -1.85 11.95
C ASP A 835 12.06 -1.56 10.56
N SER A 836 12.46 -0.31 10.32
CA SER A 836 13.09 0.11 9.06
C SER A 836 14.46 -0.54 8.80
N ALA A 837 15.13 -1.03 9.85
CA ALA A 837 16.38 -1.79 9.76
C ALA A 837 16.13 -3.28 9.46
N HIS A 838 14.93 -3.78 9.78
CA HIS A 838 14.47 -5.14 9.55
C HIS A 838 13.25 -5.18 8.58
N PRO A 839 13.47 -4.78 7.33
CA PRO A 839 12.41 -4.68 6.32
C PRO A 839 11.86 -6.03 5.89
N GLN A 840 10.76 -5.99 5.14
CA GLN A 840 10.17 -7.19 4.58
C GLN A 840 11.17 -7.90 3.63
N PRO A 841 11.41 -9.22 3.78
CA PRO A 841 12.14 -10.00 2.79
C PRO A 841 11.41 -10.06 1.45
N ALA A 842 12.14 -10.18 0.35
CA ALA A 842 11.53 -10.34 -0.97
C ALA A 842 12.27 -11.39 -1.79
N ILE A 843 11.51 -12.19 -2.53
CA ILE A 843 12.02 -13.23 -3.44
C ILE A 843 11.31 -13.18 -4.80
N TRP A 844 12.06 -13.44 -5.86
CA TRP A 844 11.55 -13.35 -7.23
C TRP A 844 12.34 -14.23 -8.20
N THR A 845 11.89 -14.30 -9.46
CA THR A 845 12.54 -15.15 -10.48
C THR A 845 13.96 -14.65 -10.80
N LEU A 846 14.86 -15.54 -11.23
CA LEU A 846 16.26 -15.19 -11.45
C LEU A 846 16.48 -14.00 -12.40
N GLY A 847 17.28 -13.05 -11.94
CA GLY A 847 17.75 -11.88 -12.70
C GLY A 847 17.49 -10.56 -11.98
N PRO A 848 18.14 -9.46 -12.40
CA PRO A 848 17.98 -8.16 -11.76
C PRO A 848 16.51 -7.70 -11.79
N ILE A 849 16.03 -7.25 -10.64
CA ILE A 849 14.61 -6.98 -10.40
C ILE A 849 14.07 -5.88 -11.33
N GLU A 850 14.88 -4.86 -11.59
CA GLU A 850 14.58 -3.70 -12.43
C GLU A 850 14.58 -4.02 -13.95
N LYS A 851 15.08 -5.20 -14.34
CA LYS A 851 15.16 -5.62 -15.76
C LYS A 851 14.10 -6.65 -16.14
N GLN A 852 13.25 -7.09 -15.21
CA GLN A 852 12.34 -8.19 -15.45
C GLN A 852 11.16 -7.80 -16.36
N ARG A 853 11.04 -8.48 -17.50
CA ARG A 853 9.95 -8.28 -18.48
C ARG A 853 9.53 -9.60 -19.14
N GLY A 854 8.27 -9.70 -19.60
CA GLY A 854 7.74 -10.88 -20.28
C GLY A 854 7.47 -12.08 -19.34
N PRO A 855 7.28 -13.31 -19.87
CA PRO A 855 6.95 -14.49 -19.08
C PRO A 855 7.90 -14.79 -17.92
N GLN A 856 7.34 -15.05 -16.74
CA GLN A 856 8.12 -15.42 -15.55
C GLN A 856 8.58 -16.88 -15.62
N LYS A 857 9.83 -17.13 -15.21
CA LYS A 857 10.41 -18.48 -15.15
C LYS A 857 10.46 -18.96 -13.71
N PHE A 858 9.35 -19.50 -13.23
CA PHE A 858 9.27 -20.07 -11.89
C PHE A 858 10.08 -21.37 -11.78
N PRO A 859 10.72 -21.64 -10.62
CA PRO A 859 11.46 -22.87 -10.40
C PRO A 859 10.54 -24.09 -10.44
N LYS A 860 11.11 -25.22 -10.89
CA LYS A 860 10.45 -26.52 -10.95
C LYS A 860 11.22 -27.53 -10.09
N LEU A 861 10.52 -28.16 -9.15
CA LEU A 861 11.02 -29.25 -8.31
C LEU A 861 10.38 -30.59 -8.72
N TYR A 862 11.10 -31.68 -8.51
CA TYR A 862 10.69 -33.05 -8.87
C TYR A 862 11.55 -34.06 -8.12
N PRO A 863 11.19 -35.36 -8.08
CA PRO A 863 12.03 -36.38 -7.43
C PRO A 863 13.48 -36.33 -7.93
N GLY A 864 14.43 -36.07 -7.02
CA GLY A 864 15.85 -35.87 -7.34
C GLY A 864 16.30 -34.41 -7.45
N LYS A 865 15.37 -33.44 -7.41
CA LYS A 865 15.64 -31.99 -7.38
C LYS A 865 14.73 -31.30 -6.36
N THR A 866 15.21 -31.21 -5.12
CA THR A 866 14.57 -30.51 -4.00
C THR A 866 15.09 -29.09 -3.79
N GLU A 867 16.09 -28.68 -4.58
CA GLU A 867 16.72 -27.39 -4.49
C GLU A 867 16.34 -26.46 -5.64
N MET A 868 16.31 -25.17 -5.33
CA MET A 868 16.13 -24.10 -6.30
C MET A 868 17.06 -22.94 -6.00
N ILE A 869 17.31 -22.13 -7.03
CA ILE A 869 17.97 -20.84 -6.89
C ILE A 869 17.00 -19.80 -7.41
N VAL A 870 16.73 -18.82 -6.56
CA VAL A 870 15.89 -17.65 -6.84
C VAL A 870 16.71 -16.38 -6.64
N SER A 871 16.14 -15.24 -6.99
CA SER A 871 16.69 -13.96 -6.58
C SER A 871 15.99 -13.48 -5.29
N GLY A 872 16.70 -12.79 -4.40
CA GLY A 872 16.16 -12.31 -3.14
C GLY A 872 16.98 -11.23 -2.46
N ARG A 873 16.32 -10.44 -1.61
CA ARG A 873 16.88 -9.33 -0.80
C ARG A 873 16.32 -9.36 0.62
N HIS A 874 17.05 -8.74 1.54
CA HIS A 874 16.66 -8.59 2.95
C HIS A 874 16.39 -9.92 3.66
N LEU A 875 17.18 -10.93 3.31
CA LEU A 875 17.10 -12.26 3.90
C LEU A 875 18.32 -12.50 4.79
N ASP A 876 18.09 -13.19 5.89
CA ASP A 876 19.13 -13.71 6.76
C ASP A 876 19.43 -15.19 6.44
N GLN A 877 20.58 -15.71 6.90
CA GLN A 877 20.99 -17.09 6.66
C GLN A 877 20.13 -18.12 7.44
N ASP A 878 19.46 -17.68 8.49
CA ASP A 878 18.58 -18.46 9.35
C ASP A 878 17.09 -18.27 9.00
N ALA A 879 16.79 -17.71 7.83
CA ALA A 879 15.42 -17.52 7.37
C ALA A 879 14.65 -18.85 7.28
N HIS A 880 13.44 -18.87 7.83
CA HIS A 880 12.52 -20.00 7.78
C HIS A 880 11.83 -20.09 6.42
N VAL A 881 11.61 -21.32 5.95
CA VAL A 881 10.88 -21.58 4.70
C VAL A 881 9.42 -21.90 5.02
N PHE A 882 8.51 -21.22 4.35
CA PHE A 882 7.07 -21.47 4.41
C PHE A 882 6.57 -21.93 3.03
N LEU A 883 5.72 -22.95 3.01
CA LEU A 883 5.00 -23.42 1.83
C LEU A 883 3.51 -23.43 2.11
N ASN A 884 2.73 -22.76 1.24
CA ASN A 884 1.30 -22.55 1.36
C ASN A 884 0.87 -22.06 2.74
N GLY A 885 1.63 -21.12 3.31
CA GLY A 885 1.35 -20.53 4.61
C GLY A 885 1.86 -21.32 5.82
N ARG A 886 2.45 -22.51 5.62
CA ARG A 886 2.93 -23.39 6.70
C ARG A 886 4.44 -23.50 6.71
N ARG A 887 5.06 -23.41 7.89
CA ARG A 887 6.50 -23.60 8.00
C ARG A 887 6.90 -25.04 7.63
N VAL A 888 7.94 -25.17 6.81
CA VAL A 888 8.52 -26.44 6.40
C VAL A 888 10.01 -26.45 6.70
N ARG A 889 10.60 -27.65 6.77
CA ARG A 889 12.05 -27.78 6.92
C ARG A 889 12.75 -27.55 5.59
N GLY A 890 13.72 -26.65 5.61
CA GLY A 890 14.60 -26.36 4.49
C GLY A 890 15.74 -25.46 4.91
N ASP A 891 16.78 -25.43 4.09
CA ASP A 891 17.97 -24.60 4.28
C ASP A 891 17.94 -23.42 3.30
N VAL A 892 18.32 -22.24 3.79
CA VAL A 892 18.50 -21.02 3.00
C VAL A 892 19.99 -20.65 2.98
N GLU A 893 20.55 -20.47 1.79
CA GLU A 893 21.93 -20.03 1.60
C GLU A 893 21.94 -18.76 0.73
N LEU A 894 22.42 -17.65 1.29
CA LEU A 894 22.59 -16.40 0.53
C LEU A 894 23.85 -16.48 -0.34
N LEU A 895 23.68 -16.28 -1.65
CA LEU A 895 24.74 -16.28 -2.66
C LEU A 895 25.06 -14.85 -3.12
N LYS A 896 26.06 -14.71 -4.00
CA LYS A 896 26.39 -13.43 -4.64
C LYS A 896 25.33 -13.01 -5.67
N ASP A 897 25.26 -11.70 -5.91
CA ASP A 897 24.41 -11.08 -6.93
C ASP A 897 22.91 -11.30 -6.65
N GLU A 898 22.52 -11.14 -5.39
CA GLU A 898 21.12 -11.25 -4.92
C GLU A 898 20.49 -12.60 -5.22
N ARG A 899 21.30 -13.66 -5.28
CA ARG A 899 20.81 -15.03 -5.46
C ARG A 899 20.68 -15.71 -4.11
N VAL A 900 19.64 -16.54 -3.98
CA VAL A 900 19.35 -17.31 -2.78
C VAL A 900 19.12 -18.74 -3.20
N ARG A 901 19.89 -19.67 -2.63
CA ARG A 901 19.63 -21.10 -2.77
C ARG A 901 18.71 -21.53 -1.64
N ILE A 902 17.66 -22.27 -2.00
CA ILE A 902 16.68 -22.81 -1.07
C ILE A 902 16.64 -24.32 -1.31
N ALA A 903 16.91 -25.11 -0.27
CA ALA A 903 16.89 -26.57 -0.33
C ALA A 903 15.82 -27.10 0.62
N LEU A 904 14.80 -27.77 0.08
CA LEU A 904 13.76 -28.38 0.90
C LEU A 904 14.21 -29.77 1.38
N GLU A 905 13.91 -30.11 2.63
CA GLU A 905 14.19 -31.46 3.16
C GLU A 905 13.34 -32.53 2.48
N SER A 906 12.11 -32.17 2.09
CA SER A 906 11.18 -33.04 1.36
C SER A 906 10.42 -32.27 0.30
N LEU A 907 10.01 -32.97 -0.77
CA LEU A 907 9.17 -32.37 -1.80
C LEU A 907 7.74 -32.20 -1.27
N PRO A 908 7.11 -31.04 -1.49
CA PRO A 908 5.68 -30.87 -1.21
C PRO A 908 4.84 -31.60 -2.27
N ASP A 909 3.52 -31.54 -2.11
CA ASP A 909 2.59 -32.15 -3.05
C ASP A 909 2.77 -31.61 -4.49
N PRO A 910 2.53 -32.43 -5.52
CA PRO A 910 2.59 -31.97 -6.91
C PRO A 910 1.61 -30.83 -7.19
N GLY A 911 2.03 -29.84 -7.98
CA GLY A 911 1.21 -28.69 -8.33
C GLY A 911 1.93 -27.36 -8.12
N MET A 912 1.17 -26.28 -8.19
CA MET A 912 1.64 -24.93 -7.88
C MET A 912 1.66 -24.75 -6.36
N GLN A 913 2.82 -24.39 -5.84
CA GLN A 913 3.07 -24.10 -4.43
C GLN A 913 3.36 -22.60 -4.28
N LEU A 914 2.93 -22.01 -3.17
CA LEU A 914 3.29 -20.64 -2.81
C LEU A 914 4.31 -20.66 -1.68
N MET A 915 5.50 -20.17 -1.96
CA MET A 915 6.61 -20.15 -1.03
C MET A 915 6.80 -18.76 -0.45
N GLN A 916 7.09 -18.70 0.85
CA GLN A 916 7.54 -17.49 1.52
C GLN A 916 8.79 -17.80 2.33
N LEU A 917 9.61 -16.78 2.57
CA LEU A 917 10.72 -16.83 3.52
C LEU A 917 10.47 -15.83 4.64
N GLN A 918 10.87 -16.17 5.86
CA GLN A 918 10.74 -15.30 7.03
C GLN A 918 12.07 -15.23 7.76
N ASN A 919 12.63 -14.05 7.96
CA ASN A 919 13.72 -13.92 8.92
C ASN A 919 13.15 -14.15 10.33
N PRO A 920 13.86 -14.82 11.25
CA PRO A 920 13.36 -15.01 12.62
C PRO A 920 12.98 -13.66 13.26
N ASP A 921 11.82 -13.62 13.92
CA ASP A 921 11.18 -12.41 14.48
C ASP A 921 10.82 -11.30 13.48
N GLY A 922 11.00 -11.57 12.18
CA GLY A 922 10.80 -10.64 11.08
C GLY A 922 9.58 -10.94 10.22
N LYS A 923 9.33 -10.04 9.26
CA LYS A 923 8.22 -10.15 8.31
C LYS A 923 8.41 -11.32 7.35
N LEU A 924 7.30 -11.84 6.83
CA LEU A 924 7.26 -12.84 5.74
C LEU A 924 7.56 -12.18 4.38
N SER A 925 8.08 -12.95 3.42
CA SER A 925 8.20 -12.46 2.05
C SER A 925 6.87 -12.46 1.29
N ASN A 926 6.90 -11.94 0.06
CA ASN A 926 5.84 -12.14 -0.93
C ASN A 926 5.58 -13.64 -1.19
N ASP A 927 4.35 -13.97 -1.62
CA ASP A 927 3.97 -15.32 -2.07
C ASP A 927 4.64 -15.62 -3.43
N PHE A 928 5.64 -16.48 -3.44
CA PHE A 928 6.42 -16.82 -4.64
C PHE A 928 6.05 -18.18 -5.20
N ILE A 929 5.76 -18.24 -6.51
CA ILE A 929 5.32 -19.49 -7.15
C ILE A 929 6.50 -20.46 -7.35
N VAL A 930 6.30 -21.69 -6.89
CA VAL A 930 7.15 -22.86 -7.17
C VAL A 930 6.28 -23.95 -7.78
N GLN A 931 6.73 -24.58 -8.86
CA GLN A 931 6.02 -25.70 -9.46
C GLN A 931 6.64 -27.03 -9.01
N VAL A 932 5.83 -27.98 -8.58
CA VAL A 932 6.28 -29.34 -8.25
C VAL A 932 5.65 -30.34 -9.20
N SER A 933 6.47 -31.23 -9.78
CA SER A 933 6.02 -32.29 -10.68
C SER A 933 6.35 -33.68 -10.14
N VAL A 934 5.50 -34.65 -10.47
CA VAL A 934 5.69 -36.08 -10.10
C VAL A 934 6.86 -36.74 -10.83
N GLU A 935 7.23 -36.20 -11.99
CA GLU A 935 8.34 -36.68 -12.81
C GLU A 935 9.24 -35.51 -13.17
N GLU A 936 10.50 -35.82 -13.51
CA GLU A 936 11.37 -34.86 -14.18
C GLU A 936 10.70 -34.38 -15.48
N PRO A 937 10.59 -33.06 -15.70
CA PRO A 937 10.04 -32.55 -16.95
C PRO A 937 10.81 -33.14 -18.13
N LYS A 938 10.11 -33.81 -19.05
CA LYS A 938 10.73 -34.37 -20.26
C LYS A 938 11.51 -33.25 -20.96
N SER A 939 12.83 -33.40 -21.04
CA SER A 939 13.65 -32.54 -21.87
C SER A 939 13.11 -32.59 -23.31
N VAL A 940 13.16 -31.45 -24.01
CA VAL A 940 12.82 -31.40 -25.45
C VAL A 940 13.62 -32.51 -26.14
N ASN A 941 12.93 -33.44 -26.79
CA ASN A 941 13.58 -34.60 -27.39
C ASN A 941 14.71 -34.12 -28.33
N PRO A 942 15.98 -34.43 -28.06
CA PRO A 942 17.10 -34.02 -28.93
C PRO A 942 16.93 -34.56 -30.36
N ASP A 943 16.17 -35.64 -30.54
CA ASP A 943 15.88 -36.24 -31.85
C ASP A 943 14.59 -35.71 -32.50
N SER A 944 13.94 -34.67 -31.94
CA SER A 944 12.75 -34.09 -32.56
C SER A 944 13.06 -33.54 -33.95
N LYS A 945 12.29 -34.00 -34.95
CA LYS A 945 12.33 -33.52 -36.34
C LYS A 945 11.22 -32.50 -36.64
N VAL A 946 10.66 -31.88 -35.60
CA VAL A 946 9.65 -30.83 -35.71
C VAL A 946 10.33 -29.47 -35.66
N LEU A 947 10.06 -28.60 -36.63
CA LEU A 947 10.77 -27.32 -36.79
C LEU A 947 10.68 -26.43 -35.53
N SER A 948 9.49 -26.35 -34.91
CA SER A 948 9.31 -25.56 -33.68
C SER A 948 10.17 -26.05 -32.52
N ASP A 949 10.28 -27.36 -32.30
CA ASP A 949 11.14 -27.92 -31.26
C ASP A 949 12.62 -27.62 -31.54
N ILE A 950 13.02 -27.67 -32.82
CA ILE A 950 14.39 -27.34 -33.25
C ILE A 950 14.70 -25.86 -33.04
N LEU A 951 13.77 -24.96 -33.32
CA LEU A 951 13.97 -23.52 -33.07
C LEU A 951 13.98 -23.23 -31.57
N ASN A 952 13.03 -23.78 -30.80
CA ASN A 952 12.93 -23.59 -29.35
C ASN A 952 14.19 -24.05 -28.62
N ARG A 953 14.70 -25.25 -28.92
CA ARG A 953 15.88 -25.79 -28.23
C ARG A 953 17.17 -25.04 -28.56
N ASN A 954 17.21 -24.35 -29.70
CA ASN A 954 18.36 -23.54 -30.10
C ASN A 954 18.16 -22.03 -29.81
N GLY A 955 17.03 -21.62 -29.21
CA GLY A 955 16.75 -20.22 -28.86
C GLY A 955 16.35 -19.31 -30.04
N TRP A 956 15.89 -19.91 -31.15
CA TRP A 956 15.56 -19.26 -32.42
C TRP A 956 14.05 -19.13 -32.70
N ASP A 957 13.20 -19.46 -31.72
CA ASP A 957 11.75 -19.27 -31.79
C ASP A 957 11.35 -17.81 -32.00
N ARG A 958 12.17 -16.89 -31.49
CA ARG A 958 12.04 -15.44 -31.65
C ARG A 958 12.27 -14.95 -33.09
N LEU A 959 12.78 -15.77 -34.02
CA LEU A 959 12.96 -15.37 -35.42
C LEU A 959 11.63 -14.98 -36.10
N LEU A 960 10.52 -15.59 -35.66
CA LEU A 960 9.18 -15.32 -36.18
C LEU A 960 8.78 -13.86 -35.98
N GLY A 961 8.28 -13.21 -37.03
CA GLY A 961 7.89 -11.81 -37.00
C GLY A 961 8.23 -11.06 -38.27
N VAL A 962 8.04 -9.74 -38.21
CA VAL A 962 8.38 -8.79 -39.28
C VAL A 962 9.61 -8.00 -38.83
N TRP A 963 10.62 -7.96 -39.69
CA TRP A 963 11.90 -7.30 -39.46
C TRP A 963 12.12 -6.28 -40.56
N GLY A 964 12.54 -5.06 -40.20
CA GLY A 964 12.76 -3.98 -41.16
C GLY A 964 14.06 -3.24 -40.91
N ASP A 965 14.63 -2.61 -41.93
CA ASP A 965 15.77 -1.73 -41.75
C ASP A 965 15.40 -0.54 -40.84
N PRO A 966 16.27 -0.17 -39.87
CA PRO A 966 15.96 0.88 -38.91
C PRO A 966 15.88 2.27 -39.55
N ASP A 967 16.62 2.50 -40.64
CA ASP A 967 16.73 3.82 -41.27
C ASP A 967 15.42 4.27 -41.95
N THR A 968 14.65 3.33 -42.49
CA THR A 968 13.41 3.62 -43.22
C THR A 968 12.19 2.93 -42.64
N GLY A 969 12.34 2.17 -41.55
CA GLY A 969 11.25 1.40 -40.98
C GLY A 969 10.75 0.32 -41.93
N GLY A 970 11.65 -0.32 -42.68
CA GLY A 970 11.34 -1.43 -43.59
C GLY A 970 10.91 -1.06 -45.01
N GLU A 971 11.11 0.19 -45.46
CA GLU A 971 10.87 0.56 -46.86
C GLU A 971 12.00 0.12 -47.80
N LYS A 972 13.25 0.09 -47.32
CA LYS A 972 14.41 -0.38 -48.11
C LYS A 972 14.56 -1.89 -48.05
N LEU A 973 14.38 -2.48 -46.88
CA LEU A 973 14.45 -3.92 -46.69
C LEU A 973 13.51 -4.37 -45.58
N LYS A 974 12.63 -5.31 -45.90
CA LYS A 974 11.74 -5.95 -44.94
C LYS A 974 11.75 -7.46 -45.11
N MET A 975 11.90 -8.18 -44.01
CA MET A 975 11.87 -9.64 -43.95
C MET A 975 10.72 -10.10 -43.05
N ILE A 976 9.98 -11.12 -43.48
CA ILE A 976 8.87 -11.69 -42.75
C ILE A 976 9.12 -13.19 -42.56
N TYR A 977 9.06 -13.65 -41.31
CA TYR A 977 9.08 -15.07 -40.96
C TYR A 977 7.74 -15.41 -40.31
N SER A 978 6.97 -16.29 -40.95
CA SER A 978 5.63 -16.65 -40.48
C SER A 978 5.34 -18.13 -40.66
N TRP A 979 4.56 -18.73 -39.77
CA TRP A 979 4.17 -20.13 -39.94
C TRP A 979 3.25 -20.28 -41.16
N LYS A 980 3.65 -21.13 -42.12
CA LYS A 980 2.75 -21.63 -43.17
C LYS A 980 1.99 -22.86 -42.70
N ILE A 981 2.69 -23.74 -41.99
CA ILE A 981 2.12 -24.87 -41.26
C ILE A 981 2.71 -24.79 -39.86
N GLU A 982 1.85 -24.54 -38.88
CA GLU A 982 2.27 -24.31 -37.49
C GLU A 982 3.18 -25.44 -36.99
N GLY A 983 4.33 -25.03 -36.44
CA GLY A 983 5.35 -25.91 -35.91
C GLY A 983 6.19 -26.68 -36.92
N ARG A 984 5.88 -26.64 -38.22
CA ARG A 984 6.51 -27.49 -39.25
C ARG A 984 7.14 -26.74 -40.42
N VAL A 985 6.52 -25.67 -40.91
CA VAL A 985 6.96 -24.94 -42.10
C VAL A 985 6.82 -23.45 -41.88
N ILE A 986 7.91 -22.72 -42.01
CA ILE A 986 7.95 -21.25 -41.99
C ILE A 986 8.01 -20.75 -43.43
N GLU A 987 7.16 -19.79 -43.77
CA GLU A 987 7.28 -19.00 -45.00
C GLU A 987 8.13 -17.77 -44.72
N THR A 988 9.15 -17.57 -45.55
CA THR A 988 10.03 -16.39 -45.54
C THR A 988 9.62 -15.48 -46.69
N ARG A 989 9.48 -14.18 -46.44
CA ARG A 989 9.27 -13.19 -47.51
C ARG A 989 10.26 -12.05 -47.34
N SER A 990 10.98 -11.69 -48.40
CA SER A 990 11.79 -10.46 -48.41
C SER A 990 11.21 -9.45 -49.39
N PHE A 991 11.25 -8.18 -49.00
CA PHE A 991 10.78 -7.05 -49.78
C PHE A 991 11.91 -6.03 -49.90
N GLU A 992 12.28 -5.74 -51.15
CA GLU A 992 13.19 -4.68 -51.55
C GLU A 992 12.54 -3.86 -52.69
N PRO A 993 12.94 -2.59 -52.92
CA PRO A 993 12.44 -1.82 -54.04
C PRO A 993 12.64 -2.56 -55.37
N LYS A 994 11.52 -2.93 -56.03
CA LYS A 994 11.45 -3.68 -57.30
C LYS A 994 11.89 -5.15 -57.24
N LYS A 995 12.11 -5.72 -56.06
CA LYS A 995 12.44 -7.15 -55.89
C LYS A 995 11.68 -7.75 -54.69
N GLN A 996 11.04 -8.88 -54.91
CA GLN A 996 10.39 -9.66 -53.85
C GLN A 996 10.84 -11.10 -53.97
N SER A 997 11.18 -11.70 -52.83
CA SER A 997 11.46 -13.12 -52.73
C SER A 997 10.51 -13.79 -51.76
N VAL A 998 10.20 -15.05 -52.05
CA VAL A 998 9.43 -15.93 -51.18
C VAL A 998 10.23 -17.21 -51.00
N GLY A 999 10.26 -17.71 -49.77
CA GLY A 999 10.87 -18.97 -49.45
C GLY A 999 10.13 -19.77 -48.39
N LEU A 1000 10.62 -20.99 -48.20
CA LEU A 1000 10.12 -21.95 -47.24
C LEU A 1000 11.28 -22.53 -46.45
N MET A 1001 11.16 -22.45 -45.13
CA MET A 1001 12.04 -23.09 -44.17
C MET A 1001 11.32 -24.28 -43.54
N ALA A 1002 11.92 -25.46 -43.63
CA ALA A 1002 11.34 -26.72 -43.17
C ALA A 1002 12.41 -27.72 -42.75
N VAL A 1003 12.00 -28.81 -42.09
CA VAL A 1003 12.90 -29.90 -41.68
C VAL A 1003 12.87 -31.01 -42.70
N ASN A 1004 14.04 -31.47 -43.14
CA ASN A 1004 14.15 -32.70 -43.93
C ASN A 1004 13.80 -33.90 -43.05
N GLY A 1005 12.73 -34.61 -43.37
CA GLY A 1005 12.25 -35.74 -42.55
C GLY A 1005 13.25 -36.91 -42.44
N GLN A 1006 14.18 -37.05 -43.38
CA GLN A 1006 15.20 -38.10 -43.36
C GLN A 1006 16.45 -37.66 -42.58
N SER A 1007 17.07 -36.55 -42.97
CA SER A 1007 18.33 -36.09 -42.36
C SER A 1007 18.15 -35.33 -41.05
N GLY A 1008 17.00 -34.69 -40.84
CA GLY A 1008 16.76 -33.79 -39.69
C GLY A 1008 17.31 -32.37 -39.91
N ASP A 1009 17.96 -32.12 -41.05
CA ASP A 1009 18.50 -30.80 -41.38
C ASP A 1009 17.37 -29.81 -41.63
N VAL A 1010 17.54 -28.58 -41.16
CA VAL A 1010 16.64 -27.49 -41.47
C VAL A 1010 17.11 -26.86 -42.78
N PHE A 1011 16.27 -26.90 -43.80
CA PHE A 1011 16.57 -26.35 -45.12
C PHE A 1011 15.72 -25.12 -45.40
N ASP A 1012 16.22 -24.26 -46.27
CA ASP A 1012 15.54 -23.09 -46.82
C ASP A 1012 15.50 -23.21 -48.35
N VAL A 1013 14.35 -22.98 -48.97
CA VAL A 1013 14.27 -22.82 -50.43
C VAL A 1013 13.60 -21.49 -50.71
N SER A 1014 14.27 -20.59 -51.41
CA SER A 1014 13.69 -19.30 -51.79
C SER A 1014 13.82 -19.03 -53.28
N ALA A 1015 12.92 -18.21 -53.82
CA ALA A 1015 13.00 -17.73 -55.20
C ALA A 1015 12.48 -16.29 -55.30
N ASP A 1016 12.94 -15.55 -56.30
CA ASP A 1016 12.50 -14.19 -56.58
C ASP A 1016 11.78 -14.06 -57.94
N ALA A 1017 11.14 -12.92 -58.15
CA ALA A 1017 10.40 -12.62 -59.38
C ALA A 1017 11.28 -12.50 -60.64
N THR A 1018 12.60 -12.47 -60.51
CA THR A 1018 13.56 -12.39 -61.63
C THR A 1018 14.06 -13.76 -62.09
N GLY A 1019 13.57 -14.84 -61.46
CA GLY A 1019 13.99 -16.21 -61.75
C GLY A 1019 15.24 -16.65 -60.98
N SER A 1020 15.70 -15.86 -60.00
CA SER A 1020 16.76 -16.31 -59.10
C SER A 1020 16.19 -17.27 -58.07
N SER A 1021 16.97 -18.27 -57.68
CA SER A 1021 16.59 -19.27 -56.69
C SER A 1021 17.74 -19.58 -55.74
N THR A 1022 17.39 -19.98 -54.53
CA THR A 1022 18.32 -20.37 -53.48
C THR A 1022 17.86 -21.68 -52.85
N LEU A 1023 18.84 -22.54 -52.56
CA LEU A 1023 18.67 -23.72 -51.72
C LEU A 1023 19.70 -23.62 -50.61
N GLY A 1024 19.23 -23.50 -49.37
CA GLY A 1024 20.07 -23.33 -48.20
C GLY A 1024 19.86 -24.40 -47.13
N THR A 1025 20.87 -24.59 -46.30
CA THR A 1025 20.80 -25.40 -45.08
C THR A 1025 21.21 -24.55 -43.88
N TRP A 1026 20.39 -24.59 -42.84
CA TRP A 1026 20.62 -23.90 -41.58
C TRP A 1026 21.47 -24.74 -40.65
N LYS A 1027 22.43 -24.08 -39.99
CA LYS A 1027 23.20 -24.60 -38.87
C LYS A 1027 23.00 -23.67 -37.69
N PHE A 1028 22.44 -24.19 -36.59
CA PHE A 1028 22.31 -23.46 -35.34
C PHE A 1028 23.55 -23.73 -34.48
N GLU A 1029 24.23 -22.67 -34.07
CA GLU A 1029 25.48 -22.75 -33.34
C GLU A 1029 25.22 -22.68 -31.82
N SER A 1030 26.13 -23.25 -31.03
CA SER A 1030 25.97 -23.36 -29.57
C SER A 1030 26.06 -22.03 -28.83
N ASP A 1031 26.56 -20.97 -29.48
CA ASP A 1031 26.69 -19.61 -28.94
C ASP A 1031 25.42 -18.75 -29.16
N GLY A 1032 24.37 -19.33 -29.74
CA GLY A 1032 23.11 -18.65 -30.04
C GLY A 1032 23.07 -18.01 -31.43
N ASN A 1033 24.13 -18.13 -32.24
CA ASN A 1033 24.12 -17.71 -33.65
C ASN A 1033 23.58 -18.80 -34.58
N ALA A 1034 23.29 -18.43 -35.83
CA ALA A 1034 22.91 -19.40 -36.86
C ALA A 1034 23.53 -19.04 -38.20
N VAL A 1035 23.91 -20.04 -38.98
CA VAL A 1035 24.47 -19.86 -40.32
C VAL A 1035 23.56 -20.53 -41.34
N LEU A 1036 23.10 -19.75 -42.31
CA LEU A 1036 22.40 -20.24 -43.49
C LEU A 1036 23.40 -20.36 -44.64
N GLN A 1037 23.75 -21.60 -45.00
CA GLN A 1037 24.64 -21.89 -46.13
C GLN A 1037 23.79 -22.09 -47.38
N VAL A 1038 23.92 -21.20 -48.36
CA VAL A 1038 23.06 -21.12 -49.54
C VAL A 1038 23.82 -21.42 -50.82
N VAL A 1039 23.24 -22.27 -51.67
CA VAL A 1039 23.57 -22.35 -53.09
C VAL A 1039 22.57 -21.48 -53.85
N TYR A 1040 23.04 -20.52 -54.64
CA TYR A 1040 22.17 -19.64 -55.42
C TYR A 1040 22.38 -19.84 -56.92
N ALA A 1041 21.31 -19.65 -57.68
CA ALA A 1041 21.31 -19.52 -59.12
C ALA A 1041 20.55 -18.25 -59.51
N THR A 1042 21.17 -17.33 -60.24
CA THR A 1042 20.52 -16.08 -60.68
C THR A 1042 19.69 -16.32 -61.94
N GLY A 1043 18.71 -15.46 -62.20
CA GLY A 1043 17.92 -15.50 -63.44
C GLY A 1043 18.75 -15.34 -64.73
N GLU A 1044 19.99 -14.83 -64.63
CA GLU A 1044 20.96 -14.70 -65.73
C GLU A 1044 21.89 -15.92 -65.88
N GLY A 1045 21.66 -16.99 -65.09
CA GLY A 1045 22.39 -18.25 -65.19
C GLY A 1045 23.72 -18.31 -64.41
N GLN A 1046 24.02 -17.32 -63.56
CA GLN A 1046 25.17 -17.38 -62.66
C GLN A 1046 24.86 -18.26 -61.45
N GLN A 1047 25.84 -19.04 -60.98
CA GLN A 1047 25.70 -19.90 -59.81
C GLN A 1047 26.84 -19.67 -58.84
N GLY A 1048 26.55 -19.81 -57.54
CA GLY A 1048 27.55 -19.68 -56.49
C GLY A 1048 27.06 -20.16 -55.13
N THR A 1049 27.92 -20.04 -54.13
CA THR A 1049 27.63 -20.37 -52.73
C THR A 1049 27.87 -19.18 -51.83
N LEU A 1050 27.04 -19.00 -50.82
CA LEU A 1050 27.08 -17.88 -49.89
C LEU A 1050 26.70 -18.34 -48.48
N ASN A 1051 27.45 -17.93 -47.46
CA ASN A 1051 27.02 -18.10 -46.07
C ASN A 1051 26.42 -16.78 -45.58
N ILE A 1052 25.32 -16.90 -44.84
CA ILE A 1052 24.66 -15.78 -44.17
C ILE A 1052 24.64 -16.09 -42.69
N HIS A 1053 25.33 -15.28 -41.89
CA HIS A 1053 25.39 -15.40 -40.44
C HIS A 1053 24.26 -14.56 -39.84
N TYR A 1054 23.44 -15.18 -39.01
CA TYR A 1054 22.33 -14.60 -38.28
C TYR A 1054 22.70 -14.49 -36.81
N GLN A 1055 22.51 -13.31 -36.24
CA GLN A 1055 22.73 -13.03 -34.83
C GLN A 1055 21.54 -12.26 -34.26
N LEU A 1056 20.82 -12.88 -33.32
CA LEU A 1056 19.80 -12.20 -32.51
C LEU A 1056 20.50 -11.52 -31.33
N VAL A 1057 20.68 -10.20 -31.41
CA VAL A 1057 21.38 -9.42 -30.38
C VAL A 1057 20.48 -9.27 -29.13
N ASP A 1058 19.19 -9.08 -29.34
CA ASP A 1058 18.14 -9.03 -28.33
C ASP A 1058 16.78 -9.46 -28.95
N ASP A 1059 15.66 -9.25 -28.26
CA ASP A 1059 14.33 -9.63 -28.75
C ASP A 1059 13.89 -8.86 -30.00
N ASP A 1060 14.45 -7.67 -30.23
CA ASP A 1060 14.00 -6.71 -31.24
C ASP A 1060 15.07 -6.38 -32.30
N THR A 1061 16.30 -6.90 -32.17
CA THR A 1061 17.41 -6.60 -33.06
C THR A 1061 18.02 -7.86 -33.68
N LEU A 1062 18.02 -7.92 -35.02
CA LEU A 1062 18.61 -8.99 -35.82
C LEU A 1062 19.74 -8.45 -36.68
N HIS A 1063 20.94 -9.03 -36.55
CA HIS A 1063 22.08 -8.73 -37.40
C HIS A 1063 22.32 -9.87 -38.40
N LEU A 1064 22.47 -9.53 -39.68
CA LEU A 1064 22.81 -10.44 -40.75
C LEU A 1064 24.19 -10.08 -41.31
N THR A 1065 25.05 -11.08 -41.52
CA THR A 1065 26.35 -10.89 -42.17
C THR A 1065 26.48 -11.82 -43.36
N PHE A 1066 26.66 -11.25 -44.55
CA PHE A 1066 26.82 -11.97 -45.80
C PHE A 1066 28.32 -12.16 -46.09
N GLU A 1067 28.74 -13.41 -46.23
CA GLU A 1067 30.15 -13.78 -46.39
C GLU A 1067 30.60 -13.68 -47.86
N PHE A 1068 31.09 -12.49 -48.23
CA PHE A 1068 31.77 -12.20 -49.50
C PHE A 1068 33.25 -11.85 -49.25
N PRO A 1069 34.11 -11.73 -50.29
CA PRO A 1069 35.50 -11.28 -50.11
C PRO A 1069 35.64 -9.97 -49.33
N GLU A 1070 34.65 -9.07 -49.44
CA GLU A 1070 34.39 -8.01 -48.48
C GLU A 1070 33.01 -8.27 -47.84
N PRO A 1071 32.92 -8.58 -46.54
CA PRO A 1071 31.66 -8.93 -45.89
C PRO A 1071 30.71 -7.73 -45.81
N PHE A 1072 29.42 -8.02 -45.94
CA PHE A 1072 28.35 -7.02 -45.90
C PHE A 1072 27.41 -7.30 -44.74
N HIS A 1073 27.06 -6.26 -43.96
CA HIS A 1073 26.26 -6.38 -42.75
C HIS A 1073 24.91 -5.65 -42.89
N ILE A 1074 23.84 -6.28 -42.41
CA ILE A 1074 22.51 -5.69 -42.33
C ILE A 1074 22.04 -5.74 -40.88
N LYS A 1075 21.62 -4.59 -40.34
CA LYS A 1075 20.88 -4.51 -39.09
C LYS A 1075 19.38 -4.39 -39.40
N LEU A 1076 18.58 -5.24 -38.78
CA LEU A 1076 17.12 -5.20 -38.84
C LEU A 1076 16.55 -5.05 -37.42
N ILE A 1077 15.43 -4.33 -37.33
CA ILE A 1077 14.66 -4.16 -36.10
C ILE A 1077 13.27 -4.78 -36.25
N ARG A 1078 12.74 -5.34 -35.16
CA ARG A 1078 11.40 -5.93 -35.14
C ARG A 1078 10.35 -4.85 -35.33
N MET A 1079 9.51 -5.02 -36.33
CA MET A 1079 8.45 -4.07 -36.66
C MET A 1079 7.18 -4.38 -35.89
N LYS A 1080 6.56 -3.36 -35.29
CA LYS A 1080 5.21 -3.48 -34.71
C LYS A 1080 4.18 -3.76 -35.83
N PRO A 1081 3.28 -4.74 -35.67
CA PRO A 1081 2.32 -5.08 -36.73
C PRO A 1081 1.30 -3.95 -36.95
N THR A 1082 1.32 -3.31 -38.13
CA THR A 1082 0.31 -2.33 -38.56
C THR A 1082 -0.99 -3.05 -38.98
N LYS A 1083 -2.12 -2.32 -39.11
CA LYS A 1083 -3.38 -2.87 -39.65
C LYS A 1083 -3.21 -3.52 -41.03
N SER A 1084 -2.25 -3.05 -41.83
CA SER A 1084 -1.84 -3.64 -43.12
C SER A 1084 -1.14 -4.99 -42.94
N HIS A 1085 -0.17 -5.08 -42.02
CA HIS A 1085 0.58 -6.31 -41.73
C HIS A 1085 -0.32 -7.46 -41.21
N LYS A 1086 -1.36 -7.14 -40.44
CA LYS A 1086 -2.34 -8.14 -39.97
C LYS A 1086 -3.17 -8.76 -41.12
N LYS A 1087 -3.35 -8.05 -42.23
CA LYS A 1087 -4.09 -8.52 -43.41
C LYS A 1087 -3.22 -9.39 -44.33
N GLU A 1088 -1.92 -9.12 -44.39
CA GLU A 1088 -0.94 -9.96 -45.11
C GLU A 1088 -0.52 -11.21 -44.33
N LEU A 1089 -0.43 -11.15 -42.99
CA LEU A 1089 -0.17 -12.34 -42.16
C LEU A 1089 -1.37 -13.31 -42.10
N ARG A 1090 -2.60 -12.82 -42.38
CA ARG A 1090 -3.82 -13.64 -42.48
C ARG A 1090 -4.06 -14.24 -43.88
N LYS A 1091 -3.30 -13.82 -44.90
CA LYS A 1091 -3.38 -14.33 -46.28
C LYS A 1091 -2.17 -15.22 -46.57
#